data_AF-A0A1E3QLK9-F1
#
_entry.id   AF-A0A1E3QLK9-F1
#
_cell.length_a   1.000
_cell.length_b   1.000
_cell.length_c   1.000
_cell.angle_alpha   90.00
_cell.angle_beta   90.00
_cell.angle_gamma   90.00
#
_symmetry.space_group_name_H-M   'P 1'
#
loop_
_entity.id
_entity.type
_entity.pdbx_description
1 polymer ?
#
loop_
_entity_poly.entity_id
_entity_poly.type
_entity_poly.pdbx_seq_one_letter_code
_entity_poly.pdbx_strand_id
1 'polypeptide(L)'
;MARNLTHQQDPFSPEPLNPFEGSDEDTSASYSDESPNYESRDSRTNLLERDGPEIQNNNILSPPGFDRYPTVALLSAGPSSSSLASSYLHPNKKYSYANYSSGQGSRLGSSNVSTDSRSDSTHFQEDVDFLPFGGFPASLFPLHIDEKEDDDYLHNPDPIADAEYENNRFKYDMKHLDRRSGMGLAGIILLALGMLTVFVVYPILTYSGVTSPGHVTPYEVLTLYEYPTLSAVRTSLVDPDTPAEYKTRTSREGEEWQLVFSDEFNAEGRTFYEGDDQFWYAPDFNYAATKDLEWYDPDAVTTANGTVQLRMDAFKNHDLYYRSGMLHSWNKMCFTQGIMEVSIRLPNFGNVTGLWPGAWSMGNLGRPGYMATTEGVWPYTYEACDAGITANQSSPDGISYLPGQKLNSCTCKGSDHPNRGVGRGAPEIDIIEGEVDTTLGVGVASQSMQIAPMDIWYIPDYNFVEVRNASVTCMNSYCGGPFQQAVSAVSTLNTSWYEMGDTEHNFQNYAYEYLNDNNDGYVTWYVGDDETFTVKAYALAPNGNVDWRRISKEPMSMILNLGISNNWAYIDWAAIDFPVTMEIDYVRIYQPAGNISLTCDPEDYPTYDYIQDHLNAYEDYNITSWEDAGYSFPKNRLTGC
;
A
#
# COMPACT_ATOMS: atom_id res chain seq x y z
N MET A 1 -12.56 37.21 69.15
CA MET A 1 -13.68 37.78 69.96
C MET A 1 -14.87 36.82 69.90
N ALA A 2 -15.94 37.04 70.66
CA ALA A 2 -16.95 36.01 70.98
C ALA A 2 -18.38 36.31 70.47
N ARG A 3 -19.29 35.35 70.70
CA ARG A 3 -20.74 35.23 70.32
C ARG A 3 -20.95 34.42 69.00
N ASN A 4 -21.67 33.29 68.91
CA ASN A 4 -22.83 32.70 69.67
C ASN A 4 -24.15 33.44 69.37
N LEU A 5 -25.31 32.84 69.03
CA LEU A 5 -25.86 31.45 69.12
C LEU A 5 -26.32 30.92 67.72
N THR A 6 -27.11 29.84 67.46
CA THR A 6 -28.01 28.94 68.23
C THR A 6 -28.22 27.57 67.50
N HIS A 7 -28.97 26.63 68.10
CA HIS A 7 -29.37 25.30 67.60
C HIS A 7 -30.69 25.26 66.78
N GLN A 8 -30.86 24.26 65.90
CA GLN A 8 -31.84 23.18 66.07
C GLN A 8 -31.42 21.89 65.32
N GLN A 9 -32.10 20.75 65.51
CA GLN A 9 -31.56 19.39 65.25
C GLN A 9 -32.36 18.53 64.25
N ASP A 10 -31.62 17.59 63.66
CA ASP A 10 -31.99 16.27 63.11
C ASP A 10 -33.04 15.48 63.94
N PRO A 11 -33.79 14.54 63.33
CA PRO A 11 -33.28 13.15 63.29
C PRO A 11 -33.70 12.28 62.07
N PHE A 12 -32.80 11.44 61.55
CA PHE A 12 -32.75 9.98 61.83
C PHE A 12 -31.73 9.20 60.97
N SER A 13 -30.84 8.47 61.63
CA SER A 13 -30.19 7.24 61.13
C SER A 13 -30.56 6.08 62.05
N PRO A 14 -30.46 4.81 61.61
CA PRO A 14 -29.31 4.01 62.10
C PRO A 14 -28.76 2.99 61.07
N GLU A 15 -27.65 2.34 61.46
CA GLU A 15 -26.95 1.28 60.72
C GLU A 15 -27.22 -0.11 61.39
N PRO A 16 -26.48 -1.23 61.18
CA PRO A 16 -27.07 -2.50 60.72
C PRO A 16 -27.02 -3.64 61.76
N LEU A 17 -27.57 -4.82 61.43
CA LEU A 17 -27.15 -6.14 61.97
C LEU A 17 -27.75 -7.34 61.17
N ASN A 18 -27.28 -8.55 61.48
CA ASN A 18 -27.46 -9.85 60.79
C ASN A 18 -27.57 -10.97 61.88
N PRO A 19 -27.74 -12.30 61.63
CA PRO A 19 -28.43 -13.11 60.59
C PRO A 19 -29.45 -14.13 61.22
N PHE A 20 -29.83 -15.19 60.46
CA PHE A 20 -30.32 -16.55 60.86
C PHE A 20 -31.84 -16.89 60.92
N GLU A 21 -32.08 -18.21 60.72
CA GLU A 21 -33.34 -19.01 60.75
C GLU A 21 -34.38 -18.76 59.61
N GLY A 22 -35.01 -19.79 59.00
CA GLY A 22 -34.79 -21.24 59.12
C GLY A 22 -35.79 -22.11 58.30
N SER A 23 -35.37 -23.34 57.97
CA SER A 23 -36.13 -24.57 57.59
C SER A 23 -37.32 -24.53 56.60
N ASP A 24 -37.14 -25.25 55.49
CA ASP A 24 -37.96 -26.40 55.02
C ASP A 24 -39.50 -26.39 55.15
N GLU A 25 -40.20 -26.63 54.03
CA GLU A 25 -41.15 -27.77 53.95
C GLU A 25 -41.36 -28.27 52.50
N ASP A 26 -41.58 -29.58 52.35
CA ASP A 26 -41.85 -30.26 51.06
C ASP A 26 -43.23 -29.93 50.49
N THR A 27 -43.40 -30.05 49.17
CA THR A 27 -44.48 -30.92 48.63
C THR A 27 -44.25 -31.35 47.19
N SER A 28 -44.50 -32.63 46.90
CA SER A 28 -44.38 -33.24 45.59
C SER A 28 -45.75 -33.52 44.94
N ALA A 29 -45.82 -33.38 43.61
CA ALA A 29 -46.89 -33.94 42.77
C ALA A 29 -46.34 -34.18 41.35
N SER A 30 -46.88 -35.17 40.63
CA SER A 30 -46.27 -35.74 39.40
C SER A 30 -47.31 -36.16 38.35
N TYR A 31 -46.83 -36.46 37.13
CA TYR A 31 -47.58 -36.91 35.92
C TYR A 31 -48.49 -35.84 35.27
N SER A 32 -48.80 -35.87 33.97
CA SER A 32 -48.42 -36.75 32.82
C SER A 32 -48.19 -35.86 31.59
N ASP A 33 -47.22 -36.08 30.69
CA ASP A 33 -47.11 -37.17 29.70
C ASP A 33 -48.34 -37.32 28.78
N GLU A 34 -48.24 -36.79 27.55
CA GLU A 34 -48.90 -37.33 26.35
C GLU A 34 -48.27 -36.76 25.05
N SER A 35 -48.22 -37.57 23.98
CA SER A 35 -47.77 -37.17 22.63
C SER A 35 -48.42 -38.07 21.58
N PRO A 36 -48.75 -37.55 20.38
CA PRO A 36 -48.86 -38.43 19.22
C PRO A 36 -48.30 -37.86 17.89
N ASN A 37 -47.27 -38.55 17.39
CA ASN A 37 -46.98 -38.90 15.99
C ASN A 37 -47.73 -38.23 14.81
N TYR A 38 -46.91 -37.66 13.90
CA TYR A 38 -46.64 -38.20 12.55
C TYR A 38 -47.82 -38.48 11.58
N GLU A 39 -47.90 -37.69 10.49
CA GLU A 39 -48.35 -38.17 9.17
C GLU A 39 -47.40 -37.65 8.08
N SER A 40 -47.21 -38.44 7.01
CA SER A 40 -46.39 -38.08 5.85
C SER A 40 -47.23 -37.99 4.58
N ARG A 41 -46.86 -37.10 3.65
CA ARG A 41 -47.43 -37.09 2.29
C ARG A 41 -46.44 -36.59 1.25
N ASP A 42 -46.44 -37.26 0.10
CA ASP A 42 -45.50 -37.11 -1.01
C ASP A 42 -46.27 -36.75 -2.30
N SER A 43 -45.89 -35.67 -2.99
CA SER A 43 -46.44 -35.31 -4.31
C SER A 43 -45.62 -34.29 -5.14
N ARG A 44 -44.51 -34.76 -5.73
CA ARG A 44 -44.16 -34.63 -7.18
C ARG A 44 -44.15 -33.26 -7.94
N THR A 45 -42.95 -32.95 -8.46
CA THR A 45 -42.57 -32.65 -9.88
C THR A 45 -42.73 -31.25 -10.54
N ASN A 46 -41.75 -30.96 -11.43
CA ASN A 46 -41.71 -30.02 -12.60
C ASN A 46 -41.48 -28.52 -12.30
N LEU A 47 -40.65 -27.73 -13.02
CA LEU A 47 -39.66 -27.92 -14.13
C LEU A 47 -38.34 -27.18 -13.73
N LEU A 48 -37.11 -27.35 -14.26
CA LEU A 48 -36.52 -27.66 -15.57
C LEU A 48 -36.42 -26.51 -16.63
N GLU A 49 -35.17 -26.21 -17.00
CA GLU A 49 -34.65 -25.38 -18.12
C GLU A 49 -35.08 -23.89 -18.17
N ARG A 50 -34.17 -22.88 -18.22
CA ARG A 50 -32.96 -22.61 -19.05
C ARG A 50 -33.33 -21.89 -20.35
N ASP A 51 -32.98 -20.61 -20.43
CA ASP A 51 -32.85 -19.88 -21.69
C ASP A 51 -31.84 -18.74 -21.54
N GLY A 52 -31.20 -18.34 -22.64
CA GLY A 52 -30.20 -17.26 -22.65
C GLY A 52 -29.77 -16.86 -24.06
N PRO A 53 -29.94 -15.58 -24.44
CA PRO A 53 -29.36 -14.96 -25.64
C PRO A 53 -28.28 -13.91 -25.25
N GLU A 54 -27.45 -13.34 -26.13
CA GLU A 54 -26.89 -13.70 -27.44
C GLU A 54 -25.70 -12.74 -27.64
N ILE A 55 -24.64 -13.11 -28.37
CA ILE A 55 -23.54 -12.18 -28.68
C ILE A 55 -23.82 -11.47 -30.00
N GLN A 56 -23.81 -10.13 -30.00
CA GLN A 56 -23.61 -9.32 -31.22
C GLN A 56 -22.55 -8.22 -31.00
N ASN A 57 -21.95 -7.78 -32.11
CA ASN A 57 -20.59 -7.27 -32.15
C ASN A 57 -20.44 -5.75 -32.22
N ASN A 58 -19.26 -5.30 -31.77
CA ASN A 58 -18.52 -4.13 -32.22
C ASN A 58 -19.12 -2.72 -32.00
N ASN A 59 -18.50 -2.00 -31.05
CA ASN A 59 -17.91 -0.71 -31.39
C ASN A 59 -16.43 -0.72 -31.00
N ILE A 60 -15.54 -0.61 -31.97
CA ILE A 60 -14.09 -0.54 -31.76
C ILE A 60 -13.70 0.93 -31.73
N LEU A 61 -13.42 1.48 -30.53
CA LEU A 61 -12.50 2.61 -30.22
C LEU A 61 -12.66 3.14 -28.78
N SER A 62 -12.62 2.24 -27.79
CA SER A 62 -12.20 2.49 -26.39
C SER A 62 -12.24 1.17 -25.62
N PRO A 63 -11.34 0.92 -24.64
CA PRO A 63 -11.59 -0.11 -23.63
C PRO A 63 -12.77 0.32 -22.73
N PRO A 64 -13.55 -0.62 -22.17
CA PRO A 64 -14.50 -0.31 -21.10
C PRO A 64 -13.74 0.17 -19.85
N GLY A 65 -14.29 1.16 -19.13
CA GLY A 65 -13.58 1.93 -18.11
C GLY A 65 -13.23 1.22 -16.79
N PHE A 66 -13.35 -0.10 -16.71
CA PHE A 66 -13.10 -0.92 -15.53
C PHE A 66 -11.73 -1.62 -15.51
N ASP A 67 -11.05 -1.72 -16.66
CA ASP A 67 -9.79 -2.46 -16.81
C ASP A 67 -8.58 -1.59 -16.39
N ARG A 68 -8.60 -1.05 -15.17
CA ARG A 68 -7.47 -0.28 -14.58
C ARG A 68 -6.38 -1.19 -14.02
N TYR A 69 -6.77 -2.37 -13.56
CA TYR A 69 -5.91 -3.38 -12.94
C TYR A 69 -6.16 -4.72 -13.66
N PRO A 70 -5.14 -5.34 -14.26
CA PRO A 70 -5.34 -6.58 -15.01
C PRO A 70 -5.56 -7.76 -14.07
N THR A 71 -6.71 -8.42 -14.18
CA THR A 71 -7.08 -9.57 -13.34
C THR A 71 -6.12 -10.75 -13.54
N VAL A 72 -5.47 -11.19 -12.46
CA VAL A 72 -4.60 -12.38 -12.46
C VAL A 72 -5.45 -13.64 -12.35
N ALA A 73 -6.04 -14.06 -13.46
CA ALA A 73 -6.93 -15.22 -13.50
C ALA A 73 -6.25 -16.53 -13.06
N LEU A 74 -6.88 -17.23 -12.11
CA LEU A 74 -6.38 -18.47 -11.48
C LEU A 74 -5.84 -19.51 -12.46
N LEU A 75 -4.65 -20.05 -12.16
CA LEU A 75 -4.19 -21.36 -12.60
C LEU A 75 -3.64 -22.14 -11.40
N SER A 76 -4.23 -23.31 -11.14
CA SER A 76 -4.02 -24.07 -9.90
C SER A 76 -3.17 -25.34 -10.07
N ALA A 77 -2.40 -25.64 -9.02
CA ALA A 77 -1.85 -26.94 -8.62
C ALA A 77 -0.97 -27.74 -9.61
N GLY A 78 0.31 -27.95 -9.26
CA GLY A 78 1.13 -29.02 -9.84
C GLY A 78 2.65 -28.92 -9.57
N PRO A 79 3.19 -29.57 -8.51
CA PRO A 79 4.61 -29.50 -8.20
C PRO A 79 5.44 -30.58 -8.91
N SER A 80 6.54 -30.22 -9.60
CA SER A 80 7.58 -31.19 -10.01
C SER A 80 8.96 -30.57 -10.27
N SER A 81 9.93 -31.13 -9.56
CA SER A 81 11.39 -31.11 -9.79
C SER A 81 11.90 -31.08 -11.24
N SER A 82 12.77 -30.11 -11.52
CA SER A 82 14.08 -30.26 -12.19
C SER A 82 14.39 -31.55 -13.00
N SER A 83 14.63 -31.40 -14.31
CA SER A 83 15.58 -32.26 -15.05
C SER A 83 16.15 -31.57 -16.29
N LEU A 84 17.44 -31.78 -16.59
CA LEU A 84 18.08 -31.34 -17.83
C LEU A 84 17.90 -32.40 -18.93
N ALA A 85 17.48 -32.00 -20.13
CA ALA A 85 17.71 -32.77 -21.36
C ALA A 85 17.85 -31.88 -22.60
N SER A 86 19.02 -31.96 -23.24
CA SER A 86 19.37 -31.28 -24.49
C SER A 86 18.65 -31.86 -25.71
N SER A 87 18.26 -31.02 -26.69
CA SER A 87 18.77 -31.17 -28.08
C SER A 87 18.27 -30.09 -29.07
N TYR A 88 19.22 -29.52 -29.84
CA TYR A 88 19.19 -29.21 -31.29
C TYR A 88 17.84 -28.80 -31.95
N LEU A 89 17.73 -27.67 -32.68
CA LEU A 89 18.41 -27.48 -33.99
C LEU A 89 18.42 -26.04 -34.54
N HIS A 90 19.40 -25.77 -35.39
CA HIS A 90 19.52 -24.66 -36.35
C HIS A 90 18.49 -24.76 -37.52
N PRO A 91 18.17 -23.70 -38.32
CA PRO A 91 19.17 -22.98 -39.14
C PRO A 91 18.92 -21.48 -39.44
N ASN A 92 19.68 -20.98 -40.43
CA ASN A 92 19.96 -19.57 -40.73
C ASN A 92 19.88 -19.32 -42.26
N LYS A 93 19.90 -18.05 -42.68
CA LYS A 93 20.12 -17.48 -44.04
C LYS A 93 18.91 -17.24 -45.00
N LYS A 94 18.72 -15.94 -45.26
CA LYS A 94 18.64 -15.24 -46.58
C LYS A 94 18.48 -16.09 -47.86
N TYR A 95 17.63 -15.59 -48.76
CA TYR A 95 18.04 -15.23 -50.14
C TYR A 95 17.19 -14.05 -50.68
N SER A 96 17.65 -13.42 -51.76
CA SER A 96 17.00 -12.30 -52.45
C SER A 96 16.75 -12.64 -53.92
N TYR A 97 15.73 -12.04 -54.54
CA TYR A 97 15.62 -11.95 -56.00
C TYR A 97 14.87 -10.68 -56.42
N ALA A 98 15.17 -10.16 -57.61
CA ALA A 98 14.53 -9.00 -58.21
C ALA A 98 14.48 -9.14 -59.74
N ASN A 99 13.42 -8.65 -60.38
CA ASN A 99 13.21 -8.44 -61.83
C ASN A 99 11.74 -7.97 -62.06
N TYR A 100 11.34 -7.26 -63.13
CA TYR A 100 11.99 -6.21 -63.95
C TYR A 100 10.91 -5.52 -64.83
N SER A 101 11.25 -4.40 -65.49
CA SER A 101 10.60 -3.79 -66.68
C SER A 101 9.24 -3.04 -66.61
N SER A 102 9.23 -1.83 -67.22
CA SER A 102 8.18 -1.13 -68.01
C SER A 102 6.71 -0.99 -67.53
N GLY A 103 5.96 0.07 -67.86
CA GLY A 103 6.29 1.30 -68.62
C GLY A 103 5.17 1.74 -69.59
N GLN A 104 4.79 3.03 -69.57
CA GLN A 104 3.64 3.66 -70.27
C GLN A 104 2.24 3.25 -69.73
N GLY A 105 1.22 4.12 -69.72
CA GLY A 105 1.25 5.57 -69.99
C GLY A 105 -0.14 6.24 -70.06
N SER A 106 -0.15 7.58 -70.00
CA SER A 106 -1.32 8.48 -70.22
C SER A 106 -2.43 8.46 -69.13
N ARG A 107 -3.18 9.54 -68.86
CA ARG A 107 -3.28 10.89 -69.48
C ARG A 107 -3.18 12.01 -68.42
N LEU A 108 -2.69 13.18 -68.85
CA LEU A 108 -2.89 14.46 -68.18
C LEU A 108 -4.03 15.22 -68.90
N GLY A 109 -4.71 16.14 -68.22
CA GLY A 109 -5.74 16.99 -68.81
C GLY A 109 -6.96 17.20 -67.92
N SER A 110 -7.32 18.37 -67.41
CA SER A 110 -6.68 19.67 -67.19
C SER A 110 -7.83 20.59 -66.72
N SER A 111 -7.48 21.56 -65.89
CA SER A 111 -8.13 22.87 -65.73
C SER A 111 -8.53 23.52 -67.09
N ASN A 112 -9.43 24.52 -67.15
CA ASN A 112 -9.96 25.33 -66.05
C ASN A 112 -11.36 25.92 -66.31
N VAL A 113 -11.95 26.52 -65.27
CA VAL A 113 -13.10 27.45 -65.37
C VAL A 113 -12.73 28.70 -66.17
N SER A 114 -13.66 29.19 -66.98
CA SER A 114 -13.53 30.42 -67.77
C SER A 114 -14.37 31.57 -67.21
N THR A 115 -13.75 32.74 -67.03
CA THR A 115 -14.46 34.03 -66.93
C THR A 115 -13.72 35.08 -67.75
N ASP A 116 -14.45 35.84 -68.57
CA ASP A 116 -14.02 36.98 -69.38
C ASP A 116 -13.43 38.16 -68.57
N SER A 117 -12.73 39.14 -69.15
CA SER A 117 -11.75 39.20 -70.27
C SER A 117 -11.29 40.67 -70.47
N ARG A 118 -10.07 40.90 -71.00
CA ARG A 118 -9.69 42.10 -71.81
C ARG A 118 -8.21 42.09 -72.29
N SER A 119 -8.04 42.20 -73.63
CA SER A 119 -7.01 42.97 -74.40
C SER A 119 -5.52 43.01 -73.96
N ASP A 120 -4.51 42.87 -74.85
CA ASP A 120 -4.45 42.46 -76.27
C ASP A 120 -2.98 42.28 -76.77
N SER A 121 -2.73 41.45 -77.80
CA SER A 121 -1.59 41.48 -78.77
C SER A 121 -0.10 41.41 -78.29
N THR A 122 0.92 40.84 -78.99
CA THR A 122 1.06 40.00 -80.22
C THR A 122 2.50 39.43 -80.38
N HIS A 123 2.65 38.29 -81.11
CA HIS A 123 3.87 37.73 -81.78
C HIS A 123 5.14 37.36 -80.97
N PHE A 124 6.03 36.38 -81.28
CA PHE A 124 6.22 35.21 -82.20
C PHE A 124 7.68 35.23 -82.75
N GLN A 125 8.41 34.09 -82.74
CA GLN A 125 9.14 33.45 -83.88
C GLN A 125 10.21 32.41 -83.42
N GLU A 126 10.57 31.48 -84.33
CA GLU A 126 11.53 30.33 -84.20
C GLU A 126 13.00 30.76 -84.61
N ASP A 127 14.06 29.96 -84.86
CA ASP A 127 14.16 28.62 -85.48
C ASP A 127 15.61 27.98 -85.49
N VAL A 128 15.69 26.66 -85.81
CA VAL A 128 16.79 25.75 -86.28
C VAL A 128 18.24 25.59 -85.71
N ASP A 129 18.64 24.31 -85.60
CA ASP A 129 19.93 23.59 -85.90
C ASP A 129 21.34 23.94 -85.31
N PHE A 130 22.09 22.92 -84.82
CA PHE A 130 23.10 22.13 -85.59
C PHE A 130 23.78 20.98 -84.76
N LEU A 131 24.71 20.22 -85.38
CA LEU A 131 25.30 18.95 -84.91
C LEU A 131 26.57 19.05 -84.00
N PRO A 132 26.89 18.03 -83.18
CA PRO A 132 27.88 18.11 -82.09
C PRO A 132 29.37 17.92 -82.47
N PHE A 133 29.73 17.82 -83.76
CA PHE A 133 31.14 17.71 -84.18
C PHE A 133 31.45 18.56 -85.43
N GLY A 134 32.04 19.73 -85.18
CA GLY A 134 32.63 20.64 -86.16
C GLY A 134 33.10 21.93 -85.48
N GLY A 135 34.13 22.64 -85.96
CA GLY A 135 35.04 22.32 -87.07
C GLY A 135 35.72 23.58 -87.57
N PHE A 136 37.04 23.70 -87.39
CA PHE A 136 37.84 24.83 -87.89
C PHE A 136 39.05 24.33 -88.70
N PRO A 137 39.43 25.01 -89.80
CA PRO A 137 40.40 24.48 -90.76
C PRO A 137 41.86 24.63 -90.29
N ALA A 138 42.64 23.56 -90.49
CA ALA A 138 44.06 23.48 -90.12
C ALA A 138 44.98 24.21 -91.13
N SER A 139 44.87 25.53 -91.21
CA SER A 139 45.66 26.35 -92.15
C SER A 139 46.09 27.72 -91.58
N LEU A 140 46.32 27.81 -90.27
CA LEU A 140 46.79 29.03 -89.58
C LEU A 140 47.90 28.69 -88.58
N PHE A 141 48.93 29.56 -88.54
CA PHE A 141 50.12 29.56 -87.68
C PHE A 141 51.24 28.53 -87.97
N PRO A 142 52.41 29.00 -88.46
CA PRO A 142 53.68 28.29 -88.39
C PRO A 142 54.58 28.81 -87.24
N LEU A 143 55.33 27.89 -86.61
CA LEU A 143 56.47 28.16 -85.73
C LEU A 143 57.64 27.26 -86.15
N HIS A 144 58.88 27.63 -85.81
CA HIS A 144 60.10 26.92 -86.24
C HIS A 144 60.68 26.06 -85.11
N ILE A 145 61.35 24.96 -85.49
CA ILE A 145 61.73 23.84 -84.59
C ILE A 145 63.07 24.05 -83.86
N ASP A 146 63.75 25.17 -84.10
CA ASP A 146 65.15 25.41 -83.69
C ASP A 146 65.29 26.42 -82.53
N GLU A 147 64.19 26.96 -81.99
CA GLU A 147 64.21 27.79 -80.78
C GLU A 147 64.12 26.91 -79.52
N LYS A 148 64.93 27.22 -78.51
CA LYS A 148 64.97 26.48 -77.25
C LYS A 148 64.10 27.17 -76.19
N GLU A 149 63.04 26.49 -75.74
CA GLU A 149 62.11 27.03 -74.73
C GLU A 149 62.65 26.87 -73.30
N ASP A 150 62.11 27.64 -72.35
CA ASP A 150 62.59 27.67 -70.95
C ASP A 150 62.22 26.40 -70.14
N ASP A 151 61.29 25.59 -70.62
CA ASP A 151 60.82 24.34 -69.99
C ASP A 151 61.48 23.07 -70.57
N ASP A 152 62.43 23.21 -71.49
CA ASP A 152 63.14 22.13 -72.18
C ASP A 152 63.90 21.17 -71.22
N TYR A 153 64.11 21.59 -69.97
CA TYR A 153 64.64 20.76 -68.87
C TYR A 153 63.63 19.72 -68.33
N LEU A 154 62.34 19.90 -68.60
CA LEU A 154 61.26 18.97 -68.26
C LEU A 154 61.11 17.88 -69.34
N HIS A 155 61.66 18.12 -70.54
CA HIS A 155 61.46 17.29 -71.73
C HIS A 155 62.72 16.54 -72.19
N ASN A 156 63.91 16.92 -71.72
CA ASN A 156 65.15 16.18 -71.92
C ASN A 156 65.62 15.52 -70.61
N PRO A 157 65.49 14.19 -70.43
CA PRO A 157 65.88 13.50 -69.20
C PRO A 157 67.41 13.45 -69.00
N ASP A 158 67.87 13.62 -67.74
CA ASP A 158 69.27 13.42 -67.35
C ASP A 158 69.43 12.03 -66.73
N PRO A 159 70.07 11.07 -67.45
CA PRO A 159 70.16 9.68 -67.01
C PRO A 159 71.02 9.46 -65.75
N ILE A 160 71.72 10.49 -65.24
CA ILE A 160 72.45 10.42 -63.97
C ILE A 160 71.54 10.89 -62.83
N ALA A 161 70.87 12.04 -62.99
CA ALA A 161 69.98 12.58 -61.96
C ALA A 161 68.73 11.70 -61.75
N ASP A 162 68.11 11.23 -62.84
CA ASP A 162 66.94 10.35 -62.79
C ASP A 162 67.27 9.01 -62.11
N ALA A 163 68.49 8.50 -62.32
CA ALA A 163 68.96 7.28 -61.69
C ALA A 163 69.23 7.42 -60.18
N GLU A 164 69.67 8.59 -59.69
CA GLU A 164 69.77 8.83 -58.24
C GLU A 164 68.38 8.91 -57.60
N TYR A 165 67.42 9.55 -58.28
CA TYR A 165 66.03 9.66 -57.83
C TYR A 165 65.36 8.28 -57.75
N GLU A 166 65.35 7.49 -58.84
CA GLU A 166 64.73 6.15 -58.88
C GLU A 166 65.27 5.21 -57.79
N ASN A 167 66.61 5.14 -57.61
CA ASN A 167 67.22 4.29 -56.58
C ASN A 167 66.86 4.68 -55.14
N ASN A 168 66.47 5.95 -54.90
CA ASN A 168 66.13 6.47 -53.59
C ASN A 168 64.65 6.87 -53.47
N ARG A 169 63.81 6.52 -54.45
CA ARG A 169 62.49 7.12 -54.68
C ARG A 169 61.60 7.17 -53.44
N PHE A 170 61.47 6.04 -52.72
CA PHE A 170 60.69 5.98 -51.48
C PHE A 170 61.12 7.01 -50.42
N LYS A 171 62.42 7.33 -50.33
CA LYS A 171 62.98 8.33 -49.42
C LYS A 171 62.70 9.76 -49.88
N TYR A 172 62.68 10.02 -51.19
CA TYR A 172 62.29 11.32 -51.74
C TYR A 172 60.78 11.56 -51.66
N ASP A 173 59.97 10.54 -51.94
CA ASP A 173 58.50 10.55 -51.81
C ASP A 173 58.09 10.77 -50.34
N MET A 174 58.74 10.10 -49.38
CA MET A 174 58.54 10.36 -47.94
C MET A 174 58.99 11.76 -47.50
N LYS A 175 60.01 12.34 -48.13
CA LYS A 175 60.54 13.67 -47.76
C LYS A 175 59.67 14.83 -48.24
N HIS A 176 59.00 14.66 -49.39
CA HIS A 176 58.14 15.68 -50.01
C HIS A 176 56.65 15.30 -49.95
N LEU A 177 56.28 14.49 -48.96
CA LEU A 177 54.93 13.94 -48.79
C LEU A 177 53.93 15.06 -48.49
N ASP A 178 52.99 15.34 -49.40
CA ASP A 178 51.92 16.30 -49.16
C ASP A 178 51.08 15.93 -47.92
N ARG A 179 50.52 16.95 -47.27
CA ARG A 179 49.67 16.82 -46.08
C ARG A 179 48.50 15.85 -46.29
N ARG A 180 47.91 15.78 -47.49
CA ARG A 180 46.84 14.80 -47.79
C ARG A 180 47.37 13.37 -47.80
N SER A 181 48.51 13.14 -48.45
CA SER A 181 49.18 11.83 -48.51
C SER A 181 49.68 11.38 -47.13
N GLY A 182 50.20 12.30 -46.31
CA GLY A 182 50.58 12.03 -44.93
C GLY A 182 49.39 11.62 -44.04
N MET A 183 48.25 12.32 -44.16
CA MET A 183 47.02 11.93 -43.47
C MET A 183 46.47 10.58 -43.96
N GLY A 184 46.58 10.28 -45.26
CA GLY A 184 46.21 8.97 -45.82
C GLY A 184 47.06 7.82 -45.25
N LEU A 185 48.40 7.99 -45.23
CA LEU A 185 49.32 7.01 -44.66
C LEU A 185 49.08 6.80 -43.16
N ALA A 186 48.87 7.87 -42.39
CA ALA A 186 48.53 7.79 -40.98
C ALA A 186 47.19 7.04 -40.76
N GLY A 187 46.19 7.28 -41.61
CA GLY A 187 44.92 6.56 -41.60
C GLY A 187 45.08 5.05 -41.88
N ILE A 188 45.91 4.67 -42.84
CA ILE A 188 46.22 3.26 -43.14
C ILE A 188 46.91 2.58 -41.94
N ILE A 189 47.88 3.26 -41.31
CA ILE A 189 48.56 2.74 -40.11
C ILE A 189 47.59 2.59 -38.94
N LEU A 190 46.70 3.56 -38.73
CA LEU A 190 45.68 3.50 -37.68
C LEU A 190 44.67 2.37 -37.92
N LEU A 191 44.24 2.15 -39.17
CA LEU A 191 43.39 1.02 -39.55
C LEU A 191 44.09 -0.33 -39.33
N ALA A 192 45.39 -0.43 -39.65
CA ALA A 192 46.17 -1.65 -39.41
C ALA A 192 46.34 -1.94 -37.90
N LEU A 193 46.59 -0.93 -37.09
CA LEU A 193 46.66 -1.04 -35.62
C LEU A 193 45.29 -1.37 -35.01
N GLY A 194 44.20 -0.79 -35.51
CA GLY A 194 42.84 -1.14 -35.12
C GLY A 194 42.49 -2.59 -35.47
N MET A 195 42.86 -3.05 -36.67
CA MET A 195 42.70 -4.44 -37.09
C MET A 195 43.51 -5.41 -36.20
N LEU A 196 44.77 -5.09 -35.89
CA LEU A 196 45.59 -5.88 -34.97
C LEU A 196 45.00 -5.90 -33.55
N THR A 197 44.39 -4.78 -33.11
CA THR A 197 43.69 -4.72 -31.82
C THR A 197 42.47 -5.62 -31.80
N VAL A 198 41.63 -5.60 -32.84
CA VAL A 198 40.39 -6.40 -32.94
C VAL A 198 40.65 -7.90 -33.15
N PHE A 199 41.66 -8.27 -33.94
CA PHE A 199 41.91 -9.67 -34.32
C PHE A 199 43.03 -10.36 -33.52
N VAL A 200 43.85 -9.63 -32.77
CA VAL A 200 44.91 -10.20 -31.92
C VAL A 200 44.73 -9.82 -30.46
N VAL A 201 44.69 -8.53 -30.12
CA VAL A 201 44.69 -8.08 -28.72
C VAL A 201 43.37 -8.43 -28.01
N TYR A 202 42.23 -8.16 -28.64
CA TYR A 202 40.90 -8.43 -28.06
C TYR A 202 40.68 -9.92 -27.77
N PRO A 203 40.90 -10.87 -28.71
CA PRO A 203 40.82 -12.30 -28.41
C PRO A 203 41.78 -12.74 -27.31
N ILE A 204 43.01 -12.21 -27.26
CA ILE A 204 43.96 -12.52 -26.18
C ILE A 204 43.40 -12.05 -24.83
N LEU A 205 42.89 -10.84 -24.71
CA LEU A 205 42.31 -10.33 -23.46
C LEU A 205 41.08 -11.15 -23.02
N THR A 206 40.15 -11.44 -23.95
CA THR A 206 38.93 -12.21 -23.67
C THR A 206 39.21 -13.65 -23.26
N TYR A 207 40.18 -14.34 -23.89
CA TYR A 207 40.45 -15.76 -23.62
C TYR A 207 41.60 -16.04 -22.64
N SER A 208 42.40 -15.04 -22.25
CA SER A 208 43.45 -15.20 -21.23
C SER A 208 42.94 -15.13 -19.78
N GLY A 209 41.66 -14.81 -19.57
CA GLY A 209 41.08 -14.67 -18.23
C GLY A 209 41.55 -13.44 -17.45
N VAL A 210 42.28 -12.52 -18.07
CA VAL A 210 42.78 -11.28 -17.45
C VAL A 210 41.66 -10.26 -17.25
N THR A 211 40.61 -10.31 -18.07
CA THR A 211 39.37 -9.54 -17.87
C THR A 211 38.30 -10.43 -17.26
N SER A 212 37.77 -10.09 -16.09
CA SER A 212 36.51 -10.66 -15.61
C SER A 212 35.39 -10.31 -16.61
N PRO A 213 34.73 -11.29 -17.25
CA PRO A 213 33.54 -10.99 -18.04
C PRO A 213 32.48 -10.43 -17.09
N GLY A 214 31.81 -9.35 -17.51
CA GLY A 214 30.75 -8.74 -16.71
C GLY A 214 29.67 -9.77 -16.38
N HIS A 215 29.22 -9.81 -15.13
CA HIS A 215 28.10 -10.65 -14.74
C HIS A 215 26.85 -10.18 -15.48
N VAL A 216 26.47 -10.92 -16.52
CA VAL A 216 25.11 -10.85 -17.05
C VAL A 216 24.26 -11.54 -15.98
N THR A 217 23.47 -10.78 -15.24
CA THR A 217 22.43 -11.32 -14.37
C THR A 217 21.24 -11.73 -15.23
N PRO A 218 21.01 -13.05 -15.46
CA PRO A 218 19.75 -13.47 -16.05
C PRO A 218 18.65 -13.20 -15.03
N TYR A 219 17.71 -12.32 -15.37
CA TYR A 219 16.42 -12.29 -14.70
C TYR A 219 15.55 -13.37 -15.35
N GLU A 220 14.86 -14.18 -14.56
CA GLU A 220 13.84 -15.06 -15.11
C GLU A 220 12.62 -14.23 -15.53
N VAL A 221 12.24 -14.35 -16.79
CA VAL A 221 10.97 -13.82 -17.30
C VAL A 221 9.90 -14.84 -16.89
N LEU A 222 9.39 -14.70 -15.65
CA LEU A 222 8.39 -15.59 -15.05
C LEU A 222 7.11 -15.69 -15.91
N THR A 223 6.80 -14.63 -16.66
CA THR A 223 5.67 -14.57 -17.60
C THR A 223 5.99 -13.63 -18.77
N LEU A 224 5.44 -13.94 -19.95
CA LEU A 224 5.48 -13.05 -21.12
C LEU A 224 4.41 -11.93 -21.07
N TYR A 225 3.69 -11.82 -19.96
CA TYR A 225 2.72 -10.76 -19.73
C TYR A 225 3.43 -9.43 -19.46
N GLU A 226 3.24 -8.45 -20.36
CA GLU A 226 3.79 -7.10 -20.21
C GLU A 226 2.89 -6.29 -19.28
N TYR A 227 3.15 -6.40 -17.96
CA TYR A 227 2.39 -5.69 -16.93
C TYR A 227 2.36 -4.17 -17.20
N PRO A 228 1.21 -3.49 -17.07
CA PRO A 228 1.08 -2.06 -17.35
C PRO A 228 1.60 -1.22 -16.17
N THR A 229 2.92 -1.20 -15.99
CA THR A 229 3.67 -0.65 -14.82
C THR A 229 3.41 0.81 -14.43
N LEU A 230 2.57 1.54 -15.16
CA LEU A 230 2.24 2.95 -14.90
C LEU A 230 0.75 3.30 -15.05
N SER A 231 -0.13 2.38 -15.47
CA SER A 231 -1.60 2.67 -15.53
C SER A 231 -2.37 2.12 -14.34
N ALA A 232 -1.84 1.10 -13.68
CA ALA A 232 -2.35 0.62 -12.39
C ALA A 232 -1.96 1.56 -11.22
N VAL A 233 -1.06 2.53 -11.45
CA VAL A 233 -0.70 3.53 -10.44
C VAL A 233 -1.85 4.53 -10.29
N ARG A 234 -2.58 4.42 -9.18
CA ARG A 234 -3.67 5.30 -8.79
C ARG A 234 -3.13 6.69 -8.46
N THR A 235 -3.71 7.70 -9.11
CA THR A 235 -3.24 9.11 -9.11
C THR A 235 -4.03 10.04 -8.19
N SER A 236 -4.96 9.50 -7.39
CA SER A 236 -5.86 10.25 -6.51
C SER A 236 -6.06 9.54 -5.16
N LEU A 237 -6.05 10.31 -4.07
CA LEU A 237 -6.29 9.79 -2.72
C LEU A 237 -7.76 9.45 -2.49
N VAL A 238 -8.69 10.14 -3.15
CA VAL A 238 -10.09 9.68 -3.30
C VAL A 238 -10.17 8.74 -4.50
N ASP A 239 -10.82 7.59 -4.33
CA ASP A 239 -11.09 6.65 -5.42
C ASP A 239 -11.98 7.30 -6.49
N PRO A 240 -11.62 7.23 -7.79
CA PRO A 240 -12.50 7.69 -8.86
C PRO A 240 -13.88 7.02 -8.88
N ASP A 241 -14.00 5.81 -8.30
CA ASP A 241 -15.23 5.02 -8.30
C ASP A 241 -16.15 5.33 -7.10
N THR A 242 -15.68 6.09 -6.09
CA THR A 242 -16.53 6.53 -4.97
C THR A 242 -17.72 7.36 -5.50
N PRO A 243 -18.98 6.98 -5.16
CA PRO A 243 -20.18 7.73 -5.55
C PRO A 243 -20.15 9.21 -5.11
N ALA A 244 -20.92 10.06 -5.78
CA ALA A 244 -20.86 11.51 -5.58
C ALA A 244 -21.47 11.95 -4.24
N GLU A 245 -22.45 11.19 -3.75
CA GLU A 245 -23.14 11.34 -2.47
C GLU A 245 -22.22 11.11 -1.25
N TYR A 246 -21.18 10.29 -1.36
CA TYR A 246 -20.24 9.99 -0.27
C TYR A 246 -18.99 10.90 -0.29
N LYS A 247 -19.02 12.03 -1.02
CA LYS A 247 -17.88 12.97 -1.10
C LYS A 247 -17.86 14.00 0.02
N THR A 248 -18.92 14.05 0.82
CA THR A 248 -18.98 14.77 2.10
C THR A 248 -19.68 13.91 3.15
N ARG A 249 -19.40 14.18 4.44
CA ARG A 249 -20.10 13.61 5.59
C ARG A 249 -20.34 14.69 6.62
N THR A 250 -21.51 14.66 7.26
CA THR A 250 -21.84 15.57 8.37
C THR A 250 -21.16 15.08 9.65
N SER A 251 -20.43 15.94 10.34
CA SER A 251 -19.83 15.63 11.63
C SER A 251 -20.84 15.65 12.78
N ARG A 252 -20.47 15.14 13.96
CA ARG A 252 -21.25 15.24 15.20
C ARG A 252 -21.68 16.67 15.55
N GLU A 253 -20.86 17.67 15.19
CA GLU A 253 -21.14 19.09 15.46
C GLU A 253 -21.97 19.77 14.34
N GLY A 254 -22.32 19.03 13.28
CA GLY A 254 -23.13 19.50 12.17
C GLY A 254 -22.33 20.24 11.08
N GLU A 255 -21.01 20.09 11.05
CA GLU A 255 -20.16 20.60 9.97
C GLU A 255 -20.14 19.63 8.79
N GLU A 256 -19.94 20.15 7.57
CA GLU A 256 -19.71 19.32 6.38
C GLU A 256 -18.20 19.05 6.22
N TRP A 257 -17.77 17.82 6.48
CA TRP A 257 -16.39 17.37 6.28
C TRP A 257 -16.25 16.71 4.90
N GLN A 258 -15.08 16.88 4.28
CA GLN A 258 -14.83 16.43 2.91
C GLN A 258 -14.19 15.05 2.92
N LEU A 259 -14.58 14.19 1.98
CA LEU A 259 -13.88 12.95 1.71
C LEU A 259 -12.48 13.27 1.15
N VAL A 260 -11.44 12.80 1.84
CA VAL A 260 -10.04 13.09 1.50
C VAL A 260 -9.27 11.84 1.07
N PHE A 261 -9.67 10.67 1.57
CA PHE A 261 -9.22 9.37 1.07
C PHE A 261 -10.40 8.40 0.97
N SER A 262 -10.35 7.50 -0.01
CA SER A 262 -11.22 6.32 -0.05
C SER A 262 -10.54 5.15 -0.76
N ASP A 263 -10.97 3.93 -0.49
CA ASP A 263 -10.73 2.76 -1.33
C ASP A 263 -12.04 1.98 -1.39
N GLU A 264 -12.56 1.79 -2.59
CA GLU A 264 -13.87 1.16 -2.83
C GLU A 264 -13.70 -0.28 -3.35
N PHE A 265 -12.49 -0.83 -3.35
CA PHE A 265 -12.10 -2.21 -3.68
C PHE A 265 -12.62 -2.84 -5.00
N ASN A 266 -13.34 -2.08 -5.83
CA ASN A 266 -13.96 -2.41 -7.13
C ASN A 266 -13.03 -3.02 -8.20
N ALA A 267 -11.72 -3.00 -7.96
CA ALA A 267 -10.71 -3.59 -8.84
C ALA A 267 -10.42 -5.03 -8.40
N GLU A 268 -11.04 -6.00 -9.08
CA GLU A 268 -10.91 -7.45 -8.85
C GLU A 268 -9.46 -7.97 -8.88
N GLY A 269 -9.13 -8.91 -7.99
CA GLY A 269 -7.86 -9.65 -8.01
C GLY A 269 -6.61 -8.83 -7.65
N ARG A 270 -6.75 -7.77 -6.86
CA ARG A 270 -5.60 -7.08 -6.23
C ARG A 270 -4.91 -8.03 -5.25
N THR A 271 -3.59 -8.08 -5.33
CA THR A 271 -2.70 -8.68 -4.34
C THR A 271 -2.07 -7.60 -3.47
N PHE A 272 -1.65 -7.97 -2.27
CA PHE A 272 -1.23 -7.02 -1.24
C PHE A 272 0.14 -7.37 -0.60
N TYR A 273 1.00 -8.10 -1.32
CA TYR A 273 2.38 -8.34 -0.89
C TYR A 273 3.18 -7.02 -0.79
N GLU A 274 4.37 -7.05 -0.17
CA GLU A 274 5.17 -5.84 0.00
C GLU A 274 5.59 -5.24 -1.36
N GLY A 275 5.05 -4.05 -1.65
CA GLY A 275 5.25 -3.32 -2.89
C GLY A 275 4.17 -3.49 -3.97
N ASP A 276 3.18 -4.39 -3.81
CA ASP A 276 2.10 -4.58 -4.79
C ASP A 276 1.09 -3.42 -4.79
N ASP A 277 0.71 -2.94 -3.60
CA ASP A 277 -0.27 -1.86 -3.42
C ASP A 277 0.36 -0.59 -2.82
N GLN A 278 -0.15 0.56 -3.28
CA GLN A 278 0.33 1.90 -2.91
C GLN A 278 -0.08 2.33 -1.49
N PHE A 279 -1.24 1.90 -1.02
CA PHE A 279 -1.85 2.37 0.23
C PHE A 279 -1.94 1.26 1.28
N TRP A 280 -1.95 0.00 0.84
CA TRP A 280 -2.15 -1.17 1.69
C TRP A 280 -0.99 -2.16 1.63
N TYR A 281 -0.96 -3.06 2.60
CA TYR A 281 -0.08 -4.23 2.64
C TYR A 281 -0.75 -5.29 3.52
N ALA A 282 -0.63 -6.56 3.12
CA ALA A 282 -0.99 -7.72 3.92
C ALA A 282 0.29 -8.38 4.47
N PRO A 283 0.37 -8.69 5.77
CA PRO A 283 1.55 -9.28 6.38
C PRO A 283 1.72 -10.78 6.15
N ASP A 284 2.95 -11.24 6.34
CA ASP A 284 3.39 -12.64 6.33
C ASP A 284 4.04 -13.00 7.68
N PHE A 285 3.23 -13.07 8.75
CA PHE A 285 3.68 -13.37 10.12
C PHE A 285 2.57 -13.89 11.06
N ASN A 286 2.93 -14.45 12.23
CA ASN A 286 2.00 -14.74 13.34
C ASN A 286 1.99 -13.59 14.37
N TYR A 287 0.80 -13.10 14.74
CA TYR A 287 0.66 -11.91 15.60
C TYR A 287 0.88 -12.26 17.08
N ALA A 288 2.14 -12.24 17.49
CA ALA A 288 2.60 -12.75 18.78
C ALA A 288 2.03 -12.00 20.01
N ALA A 289 1.62 -10.73 19.88
CA ALA A 289 1.15 -9.92 20.98
C ALA A 289 -0.18 -10.45 21.59
N THR A 290 -1.14 -10.82 20.73
CA THR A 290 -2.40 -11.49 21.11
C THR A 290 -2.28 -13.01 21.12
N LYS A 291 -1.16 -13.59 20.64
CA LYS A 291 -0.92 -15.04 20.49
C LYS A 291 -1.99 -15.72 19.63
N ASP A 292 -2.20 -15.12 18.48
CA ASP A 292 -3.08 -15.60 17.42
C ASP A 292 -2.70 -17.04 17.01
N LEU A 293 -3.69 -17.85 16.64
CA LEU A 293 -3.54 -19.29 16.35
C LEU A 293 -3.31 -19.57 14.86
N GLU A 294 -3.44 -18.52 14.06
CA GLU A 294 -3.30 -18.43 12.63
C GLU A 294 -1.98 -17.77 12.22
N TRP A 295 -1.57 -18.04 11.01
CA TRP A 295 -0.60 -17.22 10.29
C TRP A 295 -1.35 -16.19 9.46
N TYR A 296 -1.03 -14.90 9.60
CA TYR A 296 -1.47 -13.91 8.63
C TYR A 296 -0.60 -14.05 7.39
N ASP A 297 -1.25 -14.24 6.24
CA ASP A 297 -0.60 -14.59 4.98
C ASP A 297 -1.16 -13.71 3.85
N PRO A 298 -0.33 -13.11 2.98
CA PRO A 298 -0.85 -12.22 1.94
C PRO A 298 -1.71 -12.94 0.90
N ASP A 299 -1.60 -14.28 0.76
CA ASP A 299 -2.46 -15.05 -0.16
C ASP A 299 -3.89 -15.28 0.37
N ALA A 300 -4.14 -14.94 1.65
CA ALA A 300 -5.47 -14.94 2.27
C ALA A 300 -6.23 -13.61 2.07
N VAL A 301 -5.61 -12.63 1.39
CA VAL A 301 -6.17 -11.29 1.15
C VAL A 301 -6.19 -10.99 -0.34
N THR A 302 -7.40 -10.85 -0.90
CA THR A 302 -7.63 -10.48 -2.31
C THR A 302 -8.87 -9.62 -2.42
N THR A 303 -8.97 -8.79 -3.46
CA THR A 303 -10.27 -8.24 -3.86
C THR A 303 -11.07 -9.22 -4.71
N ALA A 304 -12.37 -9.29 -4.46
CA ALA A 304 -13.34 -10.07 -5.24
C ALA A 304 -14.76 -9.52 -5.05
N ASN A 305 -15.57 -9.56 -6.12
CA ASN A 305 -16.95 -9.05 -6.18
C ASN A 305 -17.11 -7.59 -5.72
N GLY A 306 -16.08 -6.76 -5.94
CA GLY A 306 -16.03 -5.35 -5.53
C GLY A 306 -15.60 -5.09 -4.08
N THR A 307 -15.25 -6.11 -3.32
CA THR A 307 -14.85 -6.01 -1.90
C THR A 307 -13.41 -6.50 -1.72
N VAL A 308 -12.74 -6.18 -0.61
CA VAL A 308 -11.57 -6.96 -0.14
C VAL A 308 -12.03 -8.04 0.83
N GLN A 309 -11.58 -9.28 0.57
CA GLN A 309 -11.92 -10.46 1.34
C GLN A 309 -10.73 -10.85 2.23
N LEU A 310 -10.94 -10.88 3.55
CA LEU A 310 -10.03 -11.44 4.54
C LEU A 310 -10.53 -12.83 4.90
N ARG A 311 -9.88 -13.87 4.34
CA ARG A 311 -10.36 -15.26 4.44
C ARG A 311 -9.58 -16.05 5.47
N MET A 312 -10.28 -16.66 6.43
CA MET A 312 -9.70 -17.62 7.37
C MET A 312 -9.94 -19.07 6.93
N ASP A 313 -8.86 -19.85 6.85
CA ASP A 313 -8.87 -21.26 6.46
C ASP A 313 -8.29 -22.16 7.57
N ALA A 314 -8.95 -23.30 7.83
CA ALA A 314 -8.43 -24.36 8.71
C ALA A 314 -7.52 -25.35 7.95
N PHE A 315 -6.27 -24.95 7.71
CA PHE A 315 -5.22 -25.85 7.23
C PHE A 315 -3.86 -25.55 7.87
N LYS A 316 -2.95 -26.53 7.82
CA LYS A 316 -1.63 -26.38 8.42
C LYS A 316 -0.76 -25.41 7.60
N ASN A 317 -0.54 -24.21 8.12
CA ASN A 317 0.41 -23.21 7.60
C ASN A 317 1.46 -22.86 8.67
N HIS A 318 2.72 -22.64 8.29
CA HIS A 318 3.82 -22.22 9.20
C HIS A 318 3.86 -22.87 10.61
N ASP A 319 3.68 -24.20 10.67
CA ASP A 319 3.55 -25.02 11.89
C ASP A 319 2.34 -24.72 12.82
N LEU A 320 1.52 -23.75 12.47
CA LEU A 320 0.17 -23.50 12.99
C LEU A 320 -0.90 -24.31 12.21
N TYR A 321 -2.17 -24.17 12.59
CA TYR A 321 -3.31 -24.94 12.03
C TYR A 321 -4.35 -24.09 11.30
N TYR A 322 -4.14 -22.77 11.25
CA TYR A 322 -5.02 -21.80 10.60
C TYR A 322 -4.20 -20.79 9.79
N ARG A 323 -4.83 -20.23 8.76
CA ARG A 323 -4.35 -19.04 8.02
C ARG A 323 -5.47 -18.00 8.06
N SER A 324 -5.12 -16.71 8.11
CA SER A 324 -6.08 -15.63 7.90
C SER A 324 -5.48 -14.41 7.18
N GLY A 325 -6.32 -13.41 6.91
CA GLY A 325 -5.97 -12.14 6.31
C GLY A 325 -5.90 -10.98 7.31
N MET A 326 -4.89 -10.13 7.15
CA MET A 326 -4.79 -8.78 7.72
C MET A 326 -4.39 -7.82 6.59
N LEU A 327 -4.87 -6.58 6.63
CA LEU A 327 -4.55 -5.53 5.68
C LEU A 327 -4.32 -4.22 6.44
N HIS A 328 -3.18 -3.56 6.26
CA HIS A 328 -2.88 -2.32 6.97
C HIS A 328 -2.19 -1.26 6.11
N SER A 329 -2.41 0.02 6.43
CA SER A 329 -1.83 1.17 5.71
C SER A 329 -0.55 1.75 6.34
N TRP A 330 0.05 1.02 7.30
CA TRP A 330 1.25 1.44 8.04
C TRP A 330 2.34 1.98 7.10
N ASN A 331 2.82 3.18 7.41
CA ASN A 331 3.82 3.94 6.67
C ASN A 331 3.54 4.19 5.17
N LYS A 332 2.30 3.93 4.70
CA LYS A 332 1.82 4.19 3.32
C LYS A 332 0.78 5.30 3.28
N MET A 333 -0.24 5.23 4.13
CA MET A 333 -1.26 6.26 4.30
C MET A 333 -1.62 6.37 5.79
N CYS A 334 -1.53 7.57 6.34
CA CYS A 334 -1.87 7.86 7.74
C CYS A 334 -2.61 9.19 7.85
N PHE A 335 -3.42 9.37 8.90
CA PHE A 335 -4.25 10.57 9.13
C PHE A 335 -4.20 11.00 10.60
N THR A 336 -4.22 12.30 10.89
CA THR A 336 -4.03 12.84 12.27
C THR A 336 -5.33 13.22 12.99
N GLN A 337 -6.46 13.26 12.26
CA GLN A 337 -7.83 13.50 12.74
C GLN A 337 -8.83 13.14 11.64
N GLY A 338 -10.13 13.13 11.94
CA GLY A 338 -11.20 12.96 10.96
C GLY A 338 -12.17 11.84 11.32
N ILE A 339 -13.02 11.47 10.36
CA ILE A 339 -13.86 10.28 10.40
C ILE A 339 -13.15 9.18 9.63
N MET A 340 -12.95 8.03 10.24
CA MET A 340 -12.61 6.78 9.53
C MET A 340 -13.86 5.90 9.51
N GLU A 341 -14.36 5.60 8.31
CA GLU A 341 -15.52 4.76 8.06
C GLU A 341 -15.10 3.51 7.27
N VAL A 342 -15.63 2.36 7.65
CA VAL A 342 -15.41 1.06 6.99
C VAL A 342 -16.76 0.35 6.83
N SER A 343 -17.06 -0.14 5.63
CA SER A 343 -18.26 -0.94 5.34
C SER A 343 -17.90 -2.42 5.38
N ILE A 344 -18.47 -3.17 6.33
CA ILE A 344 -18.04 -4.53 6.69
C ILE A 344 -19.23 -5.50 6.69
N ARG A 345 -19.02 -6.69 6.12
CA ARG A 345 -19.81 -7.91 6.41
C ARG A 345 -18.95 -8.80 7.30
N LEU A 346 -19.46 -9.11 8.50
CA LEU A 346 -18.73 -9.85 9.51
C LEU A 346 -18.71 -11.36 9.20
N PRO A 347 -17.65 -12.11 9.56
CA PRO A 347 -17.50 -13.52 9.20
C PRO A 347 -18.42 -14.45 10.00
N ASN A 348 -18.65 -15.65 9.46
CA ASN A 348 -19.41 -16.73 10.11
C ASN A 348 -20.83 -16.29 10.55
N PHE A 349 -21.42 -16.94 11.56
CA PHE A 349 -22.67 -16.54 12.19
C PHE A 349 -22.43 -15.60 13.38
N GLY A 350 -23.22 -14.53 13.48
CA GLY A 350 -23.14 -13.55 14.57
C GLY A 350 -23.54 -14.04 15.97
N ASN A 351 -23.79 -15.33 16.18
CA ASN A 351 -24.01 -15.93 17.50
C ASN A 351 -22.92 -16.94 17.89
N VAL A 352 -21.83 -17.04 17.13
CA VAL A 352 -20.72 -17.99 17.36
C VAL A 352 -19.49 -17.25 17.88
N THR A 353 -19.00 -17.69 19.05
CA THR A 353 -17.81 -17.13 19.72
C THR A 353 -16.51 -17.68 19.15
N GLY A 354 -15.51 -16.82 18.96
CA GLY A 354 -14.11 -17.24 18.78
C GLY A 354 -13.31 -16.48 17.73
N LEU A 355 -13.98 -15.97 16.70
CA LEU A 355 -13.37 -15.09 15.69
C LEU A 355 -13.22 -13.66 16.25
N TRP A 356 -12.19 -12.95 15.79
CA TRP A 356 -11.89 -11.55 16.10
C TRP A 356 -11.79 -10.74 14.80
N PRO A 357 -12.92 -10.39 14.15
CA PRO A 357 -12.94 -9.44 13.06
C PRO A 357 -12.71 -8.03 13.61
N GLY A 358 -11.57 -7.43 13.27
CA GLY A 358 -11.13 -6.13 13.74
C GLY A 358 -11.03 -5.10 12.61
N ALA A 359 -11.50 -3.88 12.87
CA ALA A 359 -11.18 -2.68 12.12
C ALA A 359 -10.81 -1.56 13.09
N TRP A 360 -9.57 -1.08 13.00
CA TRP A 360 -8.94 -0.22 14.01
C TRP A 360 -7.83 0.64 13.40
N SER A 361 -7.22 1.50 14.21
CA SER A 361 -6.09 2.33 13.80
C SER A 361 -4.99 2.39 14.86
N MET A 362 -3.74 2.52 14.42
CA MET A 362 -2.56 2.59 15.29
C MET A 362 -1.62 3.73 14.85
N GLY A 363 -1.10 4.51 15.80
CA GLY A 363 -0.13 5.57 15.53
C GLY A 363 1.18 5.05 14.91
N ASN A 364 1.63 5.65 13.79
CA ASN A 364 2.63 5.09 12.86
C ASN A 364 4.02 4.76 13.47
N LEU A 365 4.34 5.26 14.67
CA LEU A 365 5.57 4.89 15.39
C LEU A 365 5.58 3.43 15.85
N GLY A 366 4.43 2.77 15.96
CA GLY A 366 4.31 1.32 16.08
C GLY A 366 3.96 0.70 14.72
N ARG A 367 4.53 -0.47 14.40
CA ARG A 367 4.09 -1.32 13.29
C ARG A 367 3.28 -2.49 13.87
N PRO A 368 2.02 -2.70 13.47
CA PRO A 368 1.18 -3.80 13.97
C PRO A 368 1.91 -5.15 13.89
N GLY A 369 1.92 -5.90 15.00
CA GLY A 369 2.61 -7.20 15.13
C GLY A 369 4.12 -7.15 15.45
N TYR A 370 4.81 -6.04 15.18
CA TYR A 370 6.27 -5.93 15.40
C TYR A 370 6.56 -5.43 16.84
N MET A 371 6.66 -6.37 17.78
CA MET A 371 6.66 -6.07 19.22
C MET A 371 7.80 -5.14 19.70
N ALA A 372 8.99 -5.17 19.08
CA ALA A 372 10.06 -4.22 19.40
C ALA A 372 9.69 -2.75 19.10
N THR A 373 8.85 -2.51 18.09
CA THR A 373 8.41 -1.14 17.72
C THR A 373 7.46 -0.60 18.79
N THR A 374 6.48 -1.41 19.21
CA THR A 374 5.42 -1.04 20.15
C THR A 374 5.91 -0.97 21.59
N GLU A 375 7.01 -1.64 21.95
CA GLU A 375 7.60 -1.58 23.30
C GLU A 375 7.85 -0.13 23.77
N GLY A 376 7.12 0.28 24.82
CA GLY A 376 7.19 1.62 25.40
C GLY A 376 6.63 2.74 24.52
N VAL A 377 5.92 2.40 23.44
CA VAL A 377 5.35 3.35 22.46
C VAL A 377 3.83 3.18 22.43
N TRP A 378 3.35 1.95 22.34
CA TRP A 378 1.94 1.62 22.52
C TRP A 378 1.59 1.40 24.01
N PRO A 379 0.38 1.75 24.48
CA PRO A 379 -0.65 2.58 23.85
C PRO A 379 -0.57 4.04 24.34
N TYR A 380 0.61 4.67 24.31
CA TYR A 380 0.82 5.96 24.99
C TYR A 380 0.18 7.16 24.28
N THR A 381 -0.60 7.95 25.02
CA THR A 381 -1.24 9.22 24.59
C THR A 381 -0.75 10.43 25.39
N TYR A 382 0.53 10.44 25.77
CA TYR A 382 0.99 11.20 26.93
C TYR A 382 2.09 12.22 26.63
N GLU A 383 1.93 13.43 27.17
CA GLU A 383 2.81 14.59 26.94
C GLU A 383 3.60 15.02 28.19
N ALA A 384 3.16 14.63 29.39
CA ALA A 384 3.75 15.08 30.65
C ALA A 384 5.07 14.35 31.01
N CYS A 385 5.77 14.86 32.04
CA CYS A 385 7.04 14.33 32.52
C CYS A 385 6.98 14.13 34.05
N ASP A 386 6.29 13.07 34.44
CA ASP A 386 6.02 12.64 35.82
C ASP A 386 6.07 11.10 35.94
N ALA A 387 5.38 10.52 36.92
CA ALA A 387 5.39 9.08 37.13
C ALA A 387 4.87 8.28 35.91
N GLY A 388 3.97 8.85 35.09
CA GLY A 388 3.36 8.19 33.95
C GLY A 388 4.35 7.67 32.89
N ILE A 389 5.49 8.35 32.72
CA ILE A 389 6.51 7.99 31.71
C ILE A 389 7.50 6.92 32.18
N THR A 390 7.36 6.42 33.42
CA THR A 390 8.30 5.48 34.03
C THR A 390 7.77 4.05 34.03
N ALA A 391 8.66 3.06 34.14
CA ALA A 391 8.29 1.65 34.27
C ALA A 391 7.25 1.44 35.36
N ASN A 392 6.21 0.68 35.04
CA ASN A 392 5.05 0.41 35.90
C ASN A 392 4.35 1.69 36.45
N GLN A 393 4.49 2.83 35.78
CA GLN A 393 4.06 4.16 36.27
C GLN A 393 4.63 4.52 37.66
N SER A 394 5.82 3.99 37.99
CA SER A 394 6.43 4.01 39.33
C SER A 394 5.58 3.39 40.45
N SER A 395 4.56 2.58 40.13
CA SER A 395 3.71 1.93 41.13
C SER A 395 4.11 0.46 41.39
N PRO A 396 4.23 0.02 42.66
CA PRO A 396 4.58 -1.35 43.03
C PRO A 396 3.36 -2.28 43.22
N ASP A 397 2.14 -1.77 43.02
CA ASP A 397 0.88 -2.52 43.14
C ASP A 397 0.61 -3.48 41.96
N GLY A 398 1.28 -3.25 40.83
CA GLY A 398 1.04 -3.98 39.58
C GLY A 398 -0.02 -3.37 38.68
N ILE A 399 -0.39 -2.09 38.87
CA ILE A 399 -1.31 -1.35 37.99
C ILE A 399 -0.89 -1.42 36.51
N SER A 400 0.41 -1.40 36.22
CA SER A 400 0.97 -1.34 34.88
C SER A 400 2.22 -2.21 34.81
N TYR A 401 2.39 -2.98 33.74
CA TYR A 401 3.60 -3.72 33.41
C TYR A 401 4.34 -3.10 32.20
N LEU A 402 3.97 -1.88 31.80
CA LEU A 402 4.66 -1.16 30.72
C LEU A 402 6.08 -0.72 31.15
N PRO A 403 7.07 -0.74 30.24
CA PRO A 403 8.46 -0.36 30.54
C PRO A 403 8.65 1.15 30.79
N GLY A 404 7.61 1.95 30.59
CA GLY A 404 7.65 3.42 30.55
C GLY A 404 7.58 3.92 29.11
N GLN A 405 7.36 5.23 28.96
CA GLN A 405 7.21 5.86 27.64
C GLN A 405 8.61 6.08 27.02
N LYS A 406 8.95 5.25 26.01
CA LYS A 406 10.20 5.28 25.25
C LYS A 406 10.47 6.69 24.68
N LEU A 407 9.42 7.30 24.14
CA LEU A 407 9.47 8.60 23.45
C LEU A 407 8.74 9.69 24.24
N ASN A 408 9.23 9.99 25.44
CA ASN A 408 8.65 10.99 26.34
C ASN A 408 9.19 12.42 26.10
N SER A 409 8.38 13.43 26.45
CA SER A 409 8.68 14.85 26.24
C SER A 409 9.96 15.36 26.92
N CYS A 410 10.43 14.68 27.97
CA CYS A 410 11.61 15.06 28.73
C CYS A 410 12.83 14.13 28.54
N THR A 411 12.87 13.42 27.42
CA THR A 411 14.04 12.66 26.95
C THR A 411 15.30 13.53 26.91
N CYS A 412 16.42 12.97 27.37
CA CYS A 412 17.69 13.67 27.58
C CYS A 412 18.31 14.21 26.27
N LYS A 413 19.20 15.19 26.37
CA LYS A 413 19.88 15.76 25.19
C LYS A 413 20.91 14.78 24.65
N GLY A 414 20.72 14.31 23.41
CA GLY A 414 21.58 13.31 22.77
C GLY A 414 21.15 11.88 23.04
N SER A 415 19.98 11.67 23.67
CA SER A 415 19.23 10.41 23.57
C SER A 415 18.35 10.44 22.31
N ASP A 416 18.09 9.25 21.78
CA ASP A 416 17.17 9.00 20.66
C ASP A 416 15.74 9.51 20.95
N HIS A 417 15.12 10.15 19.95
CA HIS A 417 13.73 10.63 19.92
C HIS A 417 13.44 11.38 18.59
N PRO A 418 12.26 11.26 17.95
CA PRO A 418 11.94 11.99 16.71
C PRO A 418 11.93 13.53 16.90
N ASN A 419 11.07 14.04 17.79
CA ASN A 419 10.85 15.47 18.02
C ASN A 419 10.98 15.85 19.50
N ARG A 420 12.21 15.85 20.02
CA ARG A 420 12.50 16.03 21.47
C ARG A 420 11.81 17.27 22.08
N GLY A 421 10.83 17.04 22.94
CA GLY A 421 10.06 18.08 23.64
C GLY A 421 8.55 17.81 23.61
N VAL A 422 8.10 17.05 22.62
CA VAL A 422 6.74 16.49 22.53
C VAL A 422 6.77 15.06 23.09
N GLY A 423 5.71 14.61 23.76
CA GLY A 423 5.55 13.21 24.12
C GLY A 423 4.85 12.44 23.01
N ARG A 424 5.34 11.24 22.70
CA ARG A 424 4.99 10.46 21.50
C ARG A 424 4.61 9.03 21.83
N GLY A 425 3.87 8.38 20.95
CA GLY A 425 3.43 7.01 21.13
C GLY A 425 2.83 6.37 19.87
N ALA A 426 2.22 5.22 20.08
CA ALA A 426 1.39 4.50 19.12
C ALA A 426 0.06 4.19 19.81
N PRO A 427 -0.82 5.19 19.98
CA PRO A 427 -2.16 4.95 20.49
C PRO A 427 -2.97 4.10 19.51
N GLU A 428 -4.09 3.59 20.00
CA GLU A 428 -4.95 2.63 19.30
C GLU A 428 -6.42 3.07 19.47
N ILE A 429 -7.17 3.09 18.37
CA ILE A 429 -8.60 3.46 18.35
C ILE A 429 -9.35 2.46 17.45
N ASP A 430 -10.35 1.82 18.02
CA ASP A 430 -10.99 0.62 17.48
C ASP A 430 -12.39 0.99 16.97
N ILE A 431 -12.63 0.85 15.66
CA ILE A 431 -13.92 1.13 15.03
C ILE A 431 -14.91 0.00 15.36
N ILE A 432 -14.43 -1.24 15.26
CA ILE A 432 -15.12 -2.44 15.69
C ILE A 432 -14.09 -3.53 15.97
N GLU A 433 -14.23 -4.16 17.13
CA GLU A 433 -13.78 -5.51 17.38
C GLU A 433 -15.04 -6.36 17.57
N GLY A 434 -15.25 -7.34 16.69
CA GLY A 434 -16.45 -8.17 16.75
C GLY A 434 -16.35 -9.21 17.87
N GLU A 435 -17.33 -9.18 18.76
CA GLU A 435 -17.52 -10.14 19.85
C GLU A 435 -18.94 -10.74 19.80
N VAL A 436 -19.25 -11.66 20.72
CA VAL A 436 -20.60 -12.24 20.89
C VAL A 436 -20.95 -12.27 22.38
N ASP A 437 -22.10 -11.69 22.73
CA ASP A 437 -22.67 -11.78 24.07
C ASP A 437 -23.09 -13.23 24.35
N THR A 438 -22.38 -13.89 25.27
CA THR A 438 -22.59 -15.29 25.64
C THR A 438 -23.85 -15.56 26.47
N THR A 439 -24.53 -14.51 26.94
CA THR A 439 -25.79 -14.59 27.71
C THR A 439 -27.00 -14.43 26.79
N LEU A 440 -26.92 -13.53 25.82
CA LEU A 440 -27.98 -13.24 24.84
C LEU A 440 -27.87 -14.09 23.56
N GLY A 441 -26.66 -14.56 23.22
CA GLY A 441 -26.39 -15.31 21.99
C GLY A 441 -26.46 -14.44 20.73
N VAL A 442 -25.94 -13.21 20.81
CA VAL A 442 -25.96 -12.21 19.72
C VAL A 442 -24.64 -11.48 19.61
N GLY A 443 -24.31 -11.02 18.42
CA GLY A 443 -23.09 -10.28 18.12
C GLY A 443 -23.09 -8.90 18.75
N VAL A 444 -21.91 -8.44 19.15
CA VAL A 444 -21.69 -7.07 19.63
C VAL A 444 -20.45 -6.48 18.96
N ALA A 445 -20.47 -5.19 18.65
CA ALA A 445 -19.26 -4.44 18.34
C ALA A 445 -18.70 -3.89 19.65
N SER A 446 -17.52 -4.35 20.05
CA SER A 446 -16.69 -3.59 20.99
C SER A 446 -16.08 -2.42 20.23
N GLN A 447 -16.20 -1.22 20.79
CA GLN A 447 -15.74 0.04 20.20
C GLN A 447 -14.94 0.77 21.27
N SER A 448 -13.69 1.11 20.98
CA SER A 448 -12.66 1.22 22.02
C SER A 448 -11.55 2.23 21.68
N MET A 449 -10.86 2.71 22.71
CA MET A 449 -9.54 3.32 22.59
C MET A 449 -8.61 2.79 23.69
N GLN A 450 -7.38 2.40 23.33
CA GLN A 450 -6.37 1.97 24.30
C GLN A 450 -5.52 3.15 24.78
N ILE A 451 -5.19 3.15 26.07
CA ILE A 451 -4.62 4.29 26.77
C ILE A 451 -3.51 3.85 27.73
N ALA A 452 -2.37 4.53 27.62
CA ALA A 452 -1.35 4.60 28.66
C ALA A 452 -0.88 6.05 28.86
N PRO A 453 -0.57 6.48 30.10
CA PRO A 453 -0.70 5.76 31.38
C PRO A 453 -2.12 5.36 31.77
N MET A 454 -2.27 4.30 32.57
CA MET A 454 -3.56 3.88 33.13
C MET A 454 -4.01 4.74 34.31
N ASP A 455 -5.32 4.89 34.47
CA ASP A 455 -5.96 5.36 35.70
C ASP A 455 -5.79 4.34 36.85
N ILE A 456 -5.70 4.83 38.09
CA ILE A 456 -5.62 3.99 39.30
C ILE A 456 -6.80 3.01 39.42
N TRP A 457 -7.97 3.38 38.87
CA TRP A 457 -9.17 2.52 38.85
C TRP A 457 -9.51 1.98 37.47
N TYR A 458 -8.63 2.16 36.47
CA TYR A 458 -8.88 1.85 35.05
C TYR A 458 -10.17 2.51 34.49
N ILE A 459 -10.64 3.59 35.11
CA ILE A 459 -11.93 4.24 34.80
C ILE A 459 -11.73 5.67 34.27
N PRO A 460 -12.46 6.10 33.22
CA PRO A 460 -12.52 7.49 32.78
C PRO A 460 -13.48 8.33 33.64
N ASP A 461 -13.41 9.65 33.56
CA ASP A 461 -14.46 10.51 34.13
C ASP A 461 -15.74 10.43 33.28
N TYR A 462 -16.67 9.59 33.71
CA TYR A 462 -17.99 9.39 33.08
C TYR A 462 -18.86 10.65 32.99
N ASN A 463 -18.52 11.78 33.63
CA ASN A 463 -19.19 13.06 33.36
C ASN A 463 -18.88 13.61 31.94
N PHE A 464 -17.84 13.08 31.29
CA PHE A 464 -17.38 13.47 29.95
C PHE A 464 -17.43 12.32 28.93
N VAL A 465 -18.09 11.22 29.29
CA VAL A 465 -18.45 10.10 28.40
C VAL A 465 -19.95 10.16 28.15
N GLU A 466 -20.37 10.12 26.89
CA GLU A 466 -21.79 10.16 26.49
C GLU A 466 -22.15 8.83 25.83
N VAL A 467 -23.15 8.11 26.33
CA VAL A 467 -23.76 6.95 25.63
C VAL A 467 -25.07 7.41 25.00
N ARG A 468 -25.18 7.31 23.68
CA ARG A 468 -26.28 7.94 22.94
C ARG A 468 -27.58 7.17 23.03
N ASN A 469 -27.49 5.85 22.90
CA ASN A 469 -28.62 4.93 22.93
C ASN A 469 -28.38 3.77 23.91
N ALA A 470 -28.63 4.03 25.19
CA ALA A 470 -28.50 3.06 26.29
C ALA A 470 -29.49 1.87 26.25
N SER A 471 -30.20 1.64 25.13
CA SER A 471 -30.99 0.43 24.87
C SER A 471 -30.31 -0.59 23.96
N VAL A 472 -29.22 -0.20 23.28
CA VAL A 472 -28.39 -1.09 22.43
C VAL A 472 -26.90 -0.98 22.72
N THR A 473 -26.44 0.14 23.28
CA THR A 473 -25.04 0.38 23.67
C THR A 473 -24.90 0.47 25.19
N CYS A 474 -23.88 -0.17 25.75
CA CYS A 474 -23.47 0.01 27.15
C CYS A 474 -21.94 0.07 27.27
N MET A 475 -21.42 0.64 28.37
CA MET A 475 -19.97 0.61 28.63
C MET A 475 -19.52 -0.84 28.86
N ASN A 476 -18.38 -1.23 28.29
CA ASN A 476 -17.86 -2.59 28.44
C ASN A 476 -17.46 -2.84 29.91
N SER A 477 -17.56 -4.10 30.35
CA SER A 477 -17.06 -4.54 31.67
C SER A 477 -15.54 -4.77 31.68
N TYR A 478 -14.92 -4.93 30.51
CA TYR A 478 -13.48 -4.97 30.34
C TYR A 478 -12.91 -3.54 30.23
N CYS A 479 -12.22 -3.09 31.27
CA CYS A 479 -11.58 -1.77 31.32
C CYS A 479 -10.11 -1.78 30.87
N GLY A 480 -9.57 -2.91 30.38
CA GLY A 480 -8.15 -3.07 30.03
C GLY A 480 -7.43 -4.19 30.81
N GLY A 481 -6.10 -4.22 30.70
CA GLY A 481 -5.22 -5.22 31.29
C GLY A 481 -3.81 -4.69 31.55
N PRO A 482 -2.83 -5.54 31.93
CA PRO A 482 -1.54 -5.08 32.46
C PRO A 482 -0.68 -4.22 31.52
N PHE A 483 -1.03 -4.11 30.23
CA PHE A 483 -0.35 -3.30 29.24
C PHE A 483 -1.21 -2.15 28.66
N GLN A 484 -2.51 -2.06 28.98
CA GLN A 484 -3.42 -1.03 28.47
C GLN A 484 -4.57 -0.72 29.43
N GLN A 485 -4.96 0.54 29.59
CA GLN A 485 -6.33 0.87 29.98
C GLN A 485 -7.17 0.97 28.71
N ALA A 486 -8.30 0.28 28.65
CA ALA A 486 -9.30 0.45 27.60
C ALA A 486 -10.39 1.42 28.07
N VAL A 487 -10.86 2.30 27.18
CA VAL A 487 -12.13 3.01 27.36
C VAL A 487 -13.05 2.60 26.23
N SER A 488 -14.01 1.76 26.54
CA SER A 488 -14.74 0.96 25.55
C SER A 488 -16.23 0.84 25.86
N ALA A 489 -17.04 0.74 24.80
CA ALA A 489 -18.45 0.42 24.87
C ALA A 489 -18.76 -0.74 23.92
N VAL A 490 -19.76 -1.55 24.27
CA VAL A 490 -20.28 -2.63 23.41
C VAL A 490 -21.66 -2.24 22.88
N SER A 491 -21.91 -2.48 21.59
CA SER A 491 -23.19 -2.22 20.93
C SER A 491 -23.73 -3.48 20.27
N THR A 492 -24.98 -3.86 20.58
CA THR A 492 -25.63 -5.04 20.01
C THR A 492 -25.83 -4.91 18.50
N LEU A 493 -25.42 -5.94 17.75
CA LEU A 493 -25.45 -5.97 16.30
C LEU A 493 -26.66 -6.73 15.75
N ASN A 494 -27.01 -6.45 14.49
CA ASN A 494 -28.05 -7.18 13.77
C ASN A 494 -27.49 -8.50 13.20
N THR A 495 -28.25 -9.58 13.26
CA THR A 495 -27.85 -10.87 12.68
C THR A 495 -27.73 -10.82 11.15
N SER A 496 -28.31 -9.80 10.51
CA SER A 496 -28.23 -9.58 9.06
C SER A 496 -26.99 -8.81 8.58
N TRP A 497 -25.95 -8.67 9.42
CA TRP A 497 -24.64 -8.05 9.08
C TRP A 497 -23.49 -9.06 8.98
N TYR A 498 -23.82 -10.34 8.83
CA TYR A 498 -22.90 -11.48 8.88
C TYR A 498 -22.90 -12.29 7.58
N GLU A 499 -21.81 -13.01 7.32
CA GLU A 499 -21.57 -13.94 6.21
C GLU A 499 -22.56 -15.12 6.22
N MET A 500 -22.96 -15.59 7.41
CA MET A 500 -23.82 -16.75 7.56
C MET A 500 -25.03 -16.47 8.46
N GLY A 501 -26.19 -17.01 8.07
CA GLY A 501 -27.46 -16.89 8.79
C GLY A 501 -28.68 -17.08 7.89
N ASP A 502 -29.86 -17.26 8.50
CA ASP A 502 -31.16 -17.40 7.80
C ASP A 502 -31.74 -16.06 7.29
N THR A 503 -31.07 -14.95 7.58
CA THR A 503 -31.42 -13.58 7.19
C THR A 503 -30.58 -13.09 6.01
N GLU A 504 -30.87 -11.90 5.48
CA GLU A 504 -30.02 -11.25 4.48
C GLU A 504 -28.59 -11.03 5.00
N HIS A 505 -27.58 -11.19 4.15
CA HIS A 505 -26.16 -10.98 4.48
C HIS A 505 -25.73 -9.58 4.00
N ASN A 506 -26.10 -8.53 4.74
CA ASN A 506 -25.79 -7.14 4.36
C ASN A 506 -24.38 -6.73 4.83
N PHE A 507 -23.84 -5.69 4.21
CA PHE A 507 -22.77 -4.89 4.80
C PHE A 507 -23.38 -3.90 5.79
N GLN A 508 -22.58 -3.46 6.77
CA GLN A 508 -22.90 -2.36 7.66
C GLN A 508 -21.70 -1.43 7.80
N ASN A 509 -21.97 -0.11 7.87
CA ASN A 509 -20.94 0.87 8.13
C ASN A 509 -20.57 0.86 9.62
N TYR A 510 -19.29 0.91 9.92
CA TYR A 510 -18.75 1.18 11.25
C TYR A 510 -17.79 2.35 11.14
N ALA A 511 -17.80 3.28 12.09
CA ALA A 511 -16.91 4.42 12.05
C ALA A 511 -16.52 4.93 13.45
N TYR A 512 -15.42 5.67 13.51
CA TYR A 512 -15.24 6.70 14.53
C TYR A 512 -15.01 8.07 13.87
N GLU A 513 -15.36 9.12 14.60
CA GLU A 513 -15.05 10.53 14.35
C GLU A 513 -14.15 11.03 15.47
N TYR A 514 -13.00 11.64 15.17
CA TYR A 514 -12.16 12.27 16.20
C TYR A 514 -11.56 13.62 15.81
N LEU A 515 -11.45 14.47 16.82
CA LEU A 515 -10.73 15.74 16.78
C LEU A 515 -9.64 15.73 17.86
N ASN A 516 -8.43 16.11 17.46
CA ASN A 516 -7.20 15.97 18.24
C ASN A 516 -6.86 17.21 19.12
N ASP A 517 -7.82 18.07 19.44
CA ASP A 517 -7.56 19.24 20.31
C ASP A 517 -7.36 18.85 21.78
N ASN A 518 -6.59 19.66 22.51
CA ASN A 518 -6.27 19.44 23.92
C ASN A 518 -7.45 19.71 24.87
N ASN A 519 -8.49 20.44 24.46
CA ASN A 519 -9.61 20.88 25.29
C ASN A 519 -10.95 20.42 24.68
N ASP A 520 -11.19 20.77 23.42
CA ASP A 520 -12.45 20.53 22.71
C ASP A 520 -12.41 19.21 21.90
N GLY A 521 -11.31 18.46 21.98
CA GLY A 521 -11.14 17.18 21.30
C GLY A 521 -12.01 16.06 21.88
N TYR A 522 -12.33 15.09 21.03
CA TYR A 522 -13.14 13.91 21.36
C TYR A 522 -12.88 12.77 20.38
N VAL A 523 -13.35 11.58 20.74
CA VAL A 523 -13.64 10.46 19.82
C VAL A 523 -15.12 10.10 19.98
N THR A 524 -15.85 9.91 18.88
CA THR A 524 -17.24 9.39 18.84
C THR A 524 -17.30 8.19 17.92
N TRP A 525 -18.01 7.14 18.32
CA TRP A 525 -18.18 5.92 17.53
C TRP A 525 -19.60 5.81 16.96
N TYR A 526 -19.71 5.06 15.86
CA TYR A 526 -20.94 4.89 15.08
C TYR A 526 -21.15 3.44 14.66
N VAL A 527 -22.42 3.05 14.53
CA VAL A 527 -22.86 1.83 13.83
C VAL A 527 -23.96 2.26 12.85
N GLY A 528 -23.64 2.26 11.55
CA GLY A 528 -24.41 2.98 10.54
C GLY A 528 -24.25 4.49 10.70
N ASP A 529 -25.37 5.21 10.59
CA ASP A 529 -25.45 6.65 10.87
C ASP A 529 -25.68 6.96 12.38
N ASP A 530 -25.98 5.96 13.21
CA ASP A 530 -26.29 6.14 14.63
C ASP A 530 -25.00 6.22 15.47
N GLU A 531 -24.85 7.33 16.21
CA GLU A 531 -23.84 7.49 17.28
C GLU A 531 -24.07 6.43 18.38
N THR A 532 -23.01 5.75 18.82
CA THR A 532 -23.07 4.77 19.93
C THR A 532 -22.63 5.41 21.25
N PHE A 533 -21.37 5.86 21.31
CA PHE A 533 -20.81 6.60 22.45
C PHE A 533 -19.76 7.64 22.03
N THR A 534 -19.46 8.59 22.93
CA THR A 534 -18.44 9.63 22.79
C THR A 534 -17.56 9.68 24.02
N VAL A 535 -16.23 9.80 23.84
CA VAL A 535 -15.24 10.10 24.88
C VAL A 535 -14.62 11.46 24.57
N LYS A 536 -14.81 12.45 25.44
CA LYS A 536 -14.20 13.79 25.29
C LYS A 536 -12.83 13.85 25.96
N ALA A 537 -11.96 14.77 25.55
CA ALA A 537 -10.64 14.98 26.16
C ALA A 537 -10.69 15.16 27.70
N TYR A 538 -11.78 15.75 28.21
CA TYR A 538 -12.02 15.90 29.65
C TYR A 538 -12.28 14.59 30.42
N ALA A 539 -12.65 13.49 29.75
CA ALA A 539 -12.82 12.17 30.38
C ALA A 539 -11.48 11.57 30.85
N LEU A 540 -10.36 12.05 30.30
CA LEU A 540 -9.00 11.51 30.47
C LEU A 540 -8.10 12.47 31.30
N ALA A 541 -8.75 13.27 32.15
CA ALA A 541 -8.13 14.27 33.03
C ALA A 541 -7.09 13.68 34.00
N PRO A 542 -6.23 14.53 34.62
CA PRO A 542 -5.23 14.11 35.60
C PRO A 542 -5.85 13.38 36.79
N ASN A 543 -5.26 12.25 37.18
CA ASN A 543 -5.66 11.50 38.37
C ASN A 543 -4.43 10.94 39.09
N GLY A 544 -4.43 11.05 40.43
CA GLY A 544 -3.38 10.49 41.29
C GLY A 544 -1.96 11.01 40.97
N ASN A 545 -1.21 10.19 40.23
CA ASN A 545 0.20 10.41 39.86
C ASN A 545 0.41 10.66 38.36
N VAL A 546 -0.67 10.79 37.56
CA VAL A 546 -0.60 11.05 36.11
C VAL A 546 -1.41 12.29 35.70
N ASP A 547 -0.88 13.01 34.71
CA ASP A 547 -1.45 14.21 34.09
C ASP A 547 -2.45 13.85 32.96
N TRP A 548 -2.80 14.81 32.11
CA TRP A 548 -3.66 14.62 30.95
C TRP A 548 -3.17 13.53 30.00
N ARG A 549 -4.04 12.54 29.74
CA ARG A 549 -3.91 11.60 28.62
C ARG A 549 -4.72 12.20 27.47
N ARG A 550 -4.07 12.54 26.35
CA ARG A 550 -4.67 13.37 25.29
C ARG A 550 -5.42 12.51 24.27
N ILE A 551 -6.31 13.14 23.50
CA ILE A 551 -6.75 12.54 22.23
C ILE A 551 -5.54 12.57 21.28
N SER A 552 -5.35 11.50 20.49
CA SER A 552 -4.16 11.32 19.67
C SER A 552 -3.94 12.45 18.67
N LYS A 553 -2.67 12.88 18.53
CA LYS A 553 -2.16 13.71 17.42
C LYS A 553 -1.17 12.94 16.53
N GLU A 554 -0.88 11.69 16.89
CA GLU A 554 -0.03 10.84 16.06
C GLU A 554 -0.69 10.62 14.70
N PRO A 555 0.09 10.51 13.61
CA PRO A 555 -0.44 10.05 12.34
C PRO A 555 -0.88 8.58 12.49
N MET A 556 -2.18 8.34 12.45
CA MET A 556 -2.79 7.01 12.62
C MET A 556 -2.80 6.27 11.28
N SER A 557 -2.26 5.05 11.28
CA SER A 557 -2.42 4.08 10.18
C SER A 557 -3.64 3.19 10.42
N MET A 558 -4.24 2.66 9.35
CA MET A 558 -5.44 1.81 9.41
C MET A 558 -5.06 0.33 9.45
N ILE A 559 -5.82 -0.48 10.18
CA ILE A 559 -5.70 -1.94 10.23
C ILE A 559 -7.08 -2.58 10.09
N LEU A 560 -7.16 -3.60 9.24
CA LEU A 560 -8.31 -4.50 9.09
C LEU A 560 -7.78 -5.93 9.26
N ASN A 561 -8.37 -6.77 10.12
CA ASN A 561 -7.93 -8.15 10.29
C ASN A 561 -9.08 -9.09 10.67
N LEU A 562 -8.91 -10.37 10.36
CA LEU A 562 -9.74 -11.44 10.91
C LEU A 562 -8.86 -12.38 11.74
N GLY A 563 -8.84 -12.23 13.06
CA GLY A 563 -7.99 -13.04 13.95
C GLY A 563 -8.72 -14.18 14.67
N ILE A 564 -7.96 -15.09 15.29
CA ILE A 564 -8.52 -16.15 16.19
C ILE A 564 -7.57 -16.50 17.35
N SER A 565 -7.85 -15.97 18.55
CA SER A 565 -6.99 -16.16 19.73
C SER A 565 -7.72 -16.59 21.00
N ASN A 566 -7.12 -17.54 21.74
CA ASN A 566 -7.55 -17.94 23.09
C ASN A 566 -7.32 -16.85 24.16
N ASN A 567 -6.54 -15.81 23.86
CA ASN A 567 -6.42 -14.64 24.74
C ASN A 567 -7.55 -13.61 24.48
N TRP A 568 -8.21 -13.69 23.33
CA TRP A 568 -9.29 -12.78 22.94
C TRP A 568 -10.64 -13.27 23.45
N ALA A 569 -11.10 -14.41 22.94
CA ALA A 569 -12.43 -14.96 23.23
C ALA A 569 -12.36 -16.46 23.56
N TYR A 570 -13.45 -16.98 24.14
CA TYR A 570 -13.72 -18.41 24.08
C TYR A 570 -14.03 -18.80 22.63
N ILE A 571 -13.46 -19.91 22.15
CA ILE A 571 -13.62 -20.35 20.76
C ILE A 571 -14.51 -21.59 20.72
N ASP A 572 -15.69 -21.49 20.10
CA ASP A 572 -16.54 -22.64 19.80
C ASP A 572 -16.13 -23.30 18.48
N TRP A 573 -15.07 -24.12 18.57
CA TRP A 573 -14.52 -24.91 17.46
C TRP A 573 -15.52 -25.84 16.76
N ALA A 574 -16.69 -26.10 17.34
CA ALA A 574 -17.72 -26.94 16.72
C ALA A 574 -18.76 -26.13 15.90
N ALA A 575 -18.74 -24.80 16.01
CA ALA A 575 -19.71 -23.90 15.38
C ALA A 575 -19.09 -22.91 14.36
N ILE A 576 -17.77 -22.94 14.16
CA ILE A 576 -17.08 -22.20 13.09
C ILE A 576 -16.91 -23.12 11.88
N ASP A 577 -17.65 -22.87 10.79
CA ASP A 577 -17.61 -23.69 9.56
C ASP A 577 -16.57 -23.13 8.57
N PHE A 578 -15.32 -23.59 8.68
CA PHE A 578 -14.22 -23.09 7.85
C PHE A 578 -14.32 -23.55 6.38
N PRO A 579 -14.04 -22.66 5.40
CA PRO A 579 -13.51 -21.31 5.54
C PRO A 579 -14.59 -20.26 5.86
N VAL A 580 -14.17 -19.21 6.57
CA VAL A 580 -15.00 -18.04 6.92
C VAL A 580 -14.33 -16.77 6.40
N THR A 581 -15.11 -15.74 6.08
CA THR A 581 -14.66 -14.56 5.35
C THR A 581 -15.20 -13.28 5.96
N MET A 582 -14.31 -12.37 6.35
CA MET A 582 -14.66 -10.98 6.63
C MET A 582 -14.51 -10.20 5.32
N GLU A 583 -15.56 -9.54 4.88
CA GLU A 583 -15.55 -8.77 3.63
C GLU A 583 -15.66 -7.27 3.93
N ILE A 584 -14.84 -6.46 3.27
CA ILE A 584 -14.85 -5.00 3.38
C ILE A 584 -15.17 -4.40 2.01
N ASP A 585 -16.30 -3.70 1.94
CA ASP A 585 -16.88 -3.08 0.75
C ASP A 585 -16.20 -1.73 0.42
N TYR A 586 -15.88 -0.91 1.44
CA TYR A 586 -15.00 0.25 1.28
C TYR A 586 -14.35 0.69 2.59
N VAL A 587 -13.31 1.51 2.47
CA VAL A 587 -12.76 2.37 3.53
C VAL A 587 -12.82 3.84 3.07
N ARG A 588 -13.27 4.75 3.93
CA ARG A 588 -13.36 6.19 3.63
C ARG A 588 -12.85 7.04 4.80
N ILE A 589 -12.02 8.05 4.49
CA ILE A 589 -11.54 9.05 5.45
C ILE A 589 -12.13 10.41 5.08
N TYR A 590 -12.81 11.05 6.04
CA TYR A 590 -13.35 12.41 5.90
C TYR A 590 -12.65 13.35 6.89
N GLN A 591 -12.31 14.57 6.46
CA GLN A 591 -11.62 15.56 7.30
C GLN A 591 -12.26 16.95 7.18
N PRO A 592 -12.10 17.83 8.21
CA PRO A 592 -12.50 19.22 8.12
C PRO A 592 -11.81 19.90 6.94
N ALA A 593 -12.57 20.60 6.08
CA ALA A 593 -12.06 21.15 4.82
C ALA A 593 -10.91 22.15 4.96
N GLY A 594 -10.70 22.71 6.16
CA GLY A 594 -9.59 23.62 6.49
C GLY A 594 -8.38 22.96 7.15
N ASN A 595 -8.43 21.66 7.47
CA ASN A 595 -7.40 20.94 8.22
C ASN A 595 -7.27 19.48 7.72
N ILE A 596 -6.76 19.35 6.50
CA ILE A 596 -6.56 18.08 5.80
C ILE A 596 -5.12 17.62 6.00
N SER A 597 -4.93 16.41 6.52
CA SER A 597 -3.61 15.78 6.76
C SER A 597 -3.70 14.27 6.51
N LEU A 598 -3.04 13.83 5.44
CA LEU A 598 -2.93 12.43 5.01
C LEU A 598 -1.46 11.99 4.86
N THR A 599 -0.62 12.38 5.83
CA THR A 599 0.81 12.05 5.88
C THR A 599 1.14 11.20 7.11
N CYS A 600 2.01 10.21 6.94
CA CYS A 600 2.65 9.48 8.04
C CYS A 600 3.79 10.28 8.71
N ASP A 601 4.17 11.41 8.13
CA ASP A 601 5.22 12.31 8.62
C ASP A 601 4.73 13.79 8.66
N PRO A 602 3.96 14.20 9.70
CA PRO A 602 3.66 15.61 9.97
C PRO A 602 4.89 16.38 10.51
N GLU A 603 5.01 17.68 10.21
CA GLU A 603 6.15 18.51 10.65
C GLU A 603 6.29 18.59 12.19
N ASP A 604 5.17 18.57 12.91
CA ASP A 604 5.10 18.61 14.38
C ASP A 604 5.09 17.21 15.04
N TYR A 605 4.73 16.15 14.29
CA TYR A 605 4.69 14.75 14.72
C TYR A 605 5.51 13.79 13.80
N PRO A 606 6.77 14.09 13.46
CA PRO A 606 7.52 13.31 12.46
C PRO A 606 7.76 11.86 12.91
N THR A 607 7.79 10.94 11.94
CA THR A 607 8.06 9.51 12.12
C THR A 607 9.05 8.93 11.10
N TYR A 608 9.23 9.56 9.93
CA TYR A 608 9.98 8.97 8.81
C TYR A 608 11.45 8.71 9.16
N ASP A 609 12.23 9.76 9.49
CA ASP A 609 13.64 9.63 9.86
C ASP A 609 13.83 8.66 11.04
N TYR A 610 12.89 8.65 11.99
CA TYR A 610 12.92 7.75 13.14
C TYR A 610 12.78 6.27 12.75
N ILE A 611 11.86 5.95 11.84
CA ILE A 611 11.68 4.58 11.33
C ILE A 611 12.90 4.17 10.49
N GLN A 612 13.46 5.07 9.67
CA GLN A 612 14.63 4.80 8.84
C GLN A 612 15.92 4.56 9.66
N ASP A 613 16.14 5.28 10.76
CA ASP A 613 17.28 5.04 11.65
C ASP A 613 17.14 3.72 12.46
N HIS A 614 15.93 3.16 12.56
CA HIS A 614 15.60 2.03 13.43
C HIS A 614 15.10 0.76 12.69
N LEU A 615 15.32 0.64 11.37
CA LEU A 615 14.76 -0.41 10.51
C LEU A 615 14.85 -1.84 11.06
N ASN A 616 15.91 -2.20 11.81
CA ASN A 616 16.04 -3.55 12.39
C ASN A 616 14.86 -3.93 13.30
N ALA A 617 14.22 -2.96 13.97
CA ALA A 617 13.00 -3.20 14.77
C ALA A 617 11.71 -3.25 13.92
N TYR A 618 11.70 -2.61 12.75
CA TYR A 618 10.52 -2.45 11.88
C TYR A 618 10.47 -3.47 10.72
N GLU A 619 11.58 -4.17 10.43
CA GLU A 619 11.71 -5.14 9.33
C GLU A 619 11.68 -6.60 9.81
N ASP A 620 12.12 -6.92 11.03
CA ASP A 620 12.07 -8.29 11.60
C ASP A 620 11.04 -8.42 12.74
N TYR A 621 9.93 -9.11 12.47
CA TYR A 621 8.86 -9.37 13.45
C TYR A 621 9.27 -10.37 14.55
N ASN A 622 10.37 -11.11 14.38
CA ASN A 622 10.87 -12.05 15.38
C ASN A 622 11.55 -11.33 16.56
N ILE A 623 11.85 -10.03 16.42
CA ILE A 623 12.50 -9.25 17.45
C ILE A 623 11.44 -8.65 18.39
N THR A 624 11.45 -9.13 19.64
CA THR A 624 10.40 -8.83 20.63
C THR A 624 10.69 -7.65 21.56
N SER A 625 11.90 -7.10 21.56
CA SER A 625 12.27 -5.93 22.37
C SER A 625 13.19 -4.96 21.62
N TRP A 626 13.21 -3.71 22.07
CA TRP A 626 14.05 -2.65 21.54
C TRP A 626 15.54 -2.91 21.79
N GLU A 627 15.89 -3.56 22.90
CA GLU A 627 17.28 -3.95 23.20
C GLU A 627 17.75 -5.13 22.34
N ASP A 628 16.88 -6.10 22.05
CA ASP A 628 17.17 -7.19 21.10
C ASP A 628 17.34 -6.68 19.66
N ALA A 629 16.63 -5.59 19.29
CA ALA A 629 16.84 -4.87 18.04
C ALA A 629 18.18 -4.11 17.97
N GLY A 630 18.96 -4.10 19.06
CA GLY A 630 20.28 -3.46 19.14
C GLY A 630 20.25 -1.98 19.56
N TYR A 631 19.09 -1.47 19.99
CA TYR A 631 18.88 -0.07 20.33
C TYR A 631 18.75 0.13 21.85
N SER A 632 19.24 1.26 22.37
CA SER A 632 19.16 1.57 23.81
C SER A 632 17.90 2.36 24.14
N PHE A 633 17.17 1.98 25.20
CA PHE A 633 16.01 2.73 25.66
C PHE A 633 16.37 4.19 26.02
N PRO A 634 15.64 5.22 25.53
CA PRO A 634 16.02 6.61 25.75
C PRO A 634 15.99 7.04 27.22
N LYS A 635 17.05 7.71 27.68
CA LYS A 635 17.11 8.32 29.01
C LYS A 635 16.17 9.51 29.11
N ASN A 636 15.55 9.71 30.28
CA ASN A 636 14.71 10.88 30.56
C ASN A 636 15.15 11.63 31.83
N ARG A 637 14.59 12.82 32.02
CA ARG A 637 14.93 13.71 33.15
C ARG A 637 14.65 13.12 34.54
N LEU A 638 13.77 12.13 34.66
CA LEU A 638 13.38 11.53 35.94
C LEU A 638 14.29 10.36 36.33
N THR A 639 14.68 9.53 35.37
CA THR A 639 15.64 8.43 35.56
C THR A 639 17.10 8.90 35.54
N GLY A 640 17.38 10.02 34.85
CA GLY A 640 18.64 10.76 34.90
C GLY A 640 19.41 10.77 33.57
N CYS A 641 19.93 11.95 33.23
CA CYS A 641 20.82 12.15 32.09
C CYS A 641 22.29 11.87 32.48
#